data_AF-A0A5C0DTE2-F1
#
_entry.id   AF-A0A5C0DTE2-F1
#
_cell.length_a   1.000
_cell.length_b   1.000
_cell.length_c   1.000
_cell.angle_alpha   90.00
_cell.angle_beta   90.00
_cell.angle_gamma   90.00
#
_symmetry.space_group_name_H-M   'P 1'
#
loop_
_entity.id
_entity.type
_entity.pdbx_description
1 polymer ?
#
loop_
_entity_poly.entity_id
_entity_poly.type
_entity_poly.pdbx_seq_one_letter_code
_entity_poly.pdbx_strand_id
1 'polypeptide(L)'
;MIESTDFLVHKHFGKLLADKDVEILDPATGTGTFITELIDYLPKQSLEHKYKHEIHCNEVAILPYYIANLNIEYTYKQKMGVYEEFENICFVDTLDNTSFAGKQLDLFAMSVENTARIKRQNDRTISVIIGNPPYNANQQNENDNNKNRSYPAIDKLIKESYVKYSTAQKTKRYDMYSRFFRWATNRLNENGILAFITNSSFIHSKEADGFRKAVFDEFSEIYIIDLGGDIRGGDKTGNVFNVQVGIAISFMIKKETNNRLPCKIFYSSTPQLKTADTKLKFISDSKLSEICFEHIISDINHNWIKIKENDFEDLLPLVNKETKLVKHLDEEKAVFKLFSLGVVTNRDDWVYDFSESNIFDKMSFFFDEFNAERIKLIKSNISDYSLSNSIKWTRELKKQLQKDNKLILNKECIINSFYRPYVKKYLYYNKYVNEMQYQIPSIFHKNHDRNQVITYSFGKRGNFSLIVTDCIFSLDTYLPNATQSFPLYRYDKEGKRIDNITDWGLKQIQTHYQDIAITKIDIFHYTYAVLHNPAYRSKYELNLKREFPRLPYYENFQKWVNWGKQLMELHINYETVTPYNLTRLDIPLKDNQKTPKPKLKADKTKNSIILDDVTTLENIPKIAWEYMLGNRCALEWILDQYKEKKPKDPTIAEKFNTYRFADYKEQVIDLLMRVCTVSVETMNIIREMSESG
;
A
#
# COMPACT_ATOMS: atom_id res chain seq x y z
N MET A 1 -12.03 26.01 -3.66
CA MET A 1 -12.65 25.09 -4.65
C MET A 1 -13.80 25.76 -5.40
N ILE A 2 -14.83 26.26 -4.73
CA ILE A 2 -15.97 26.94 -5.39
C ILE A 2 -15.51 28.10 -6.28
N GLU A 3 -14.69 29.02 -5.76
CA GLU A 3 -14.13 30.13 -6.54
C GLU A 3 -13.34 29.67 -7.77
N SER A 4 -12.56 28.60 -7.62
CA SER A 4 -11.77 28.01 -8.71
C SER A 4 -12.67 27.41 -9.77
N THR A 5 -13.76 26.73 -9.37
CA THR A 5 -14.76 26.20 -10.27
C THR A 5 -15.46 27.33 -11.02
N ASP A 6 -15.91 28.38 -10.34
CA ASP A 6 -16.55 29.56 -10.95
C ASP A 6 -15.65 30.22 -12.00
N PHE A 7 -14.39 30.45 -11.64
CA PHE A 7 -13.37 30.95 -12.57
C PHE A 7 -13.23 30.06 -13.82
N LEU A 8 -13.22 28.74 -13.66
CA LEU A 8 -13.10 27.80 -14.78
C LEU A 8 -14.39 27.74 -15.62
N VAL A 9 -15.58 27.84 -15.01
CA VAL A 9 -16.84 27.94 -15.77
C VAL A 9 -16.81 29.19 -16.65
N HIS A 10 -16.37 30.32 -16.10
CA HIS A 10 -16.24 31.56 -16.85
C HIS A 10 -15.20 31.45 -17.97
N LYS A 11 -14.01 30.94 -17.65
CA LYS A 11 -12.90 30.78 -18.61
C LYS A 11 -13.29 29.91 -19.81
N HIS A 12 -14.00 28.80 -19.58
CA HIS A 12 -14.23 27.80 -20.62
C HIS A 12 -15.58 27.93 -21.34
N PHE A 13 -16.59 28.48 -20.66
CA PHE A 13 -17.98 28.52 -21.14
C PHE A 13 -18.60 29.92 -21.10
N GLY A 14 -17.89 30.95 -20.60
CA GLY A 14 -18.41 32.32 -20.54
C GLY A 14 -19.59 32.51 -19.60
N LYS A 15 -19.78 31.59 -18.64
CA LYS A 15 -20.83 31.62 -17.62
C LYS A 15 -20.25 31.66 -16.21
N LEU A 16 -21.04 32.07 -15.23
CA LEU A 16 -20.75 31.97 -13.80
C LEU A 16 -21.62 30.89 -13.17
N LEU A 17 -21.27 30.40 -11.98
CA LEU A 17 -22.10 29.50 -11.18
C LEU A 17 -23.47 30.13 -10.85
N ALA A 18 -23.53 31.46 -10.77
CA ALA A 18 -24.75 32.23 -10.56
C ALA A 18 -25.68 32.27 -11.78
N ASP A 19 -25.19 31.99 -12.97
CA ASP A 19 -25.99 32.04 -14.18
C ASP A 19 -26.97 30.88 -14.26
N LYS A 20 -28.07 31.11 -14.98
CA LYS A 20 -29.07 30.08 -15.29
C LYS A 20 -28.48 28.98 -16.17
N ASP A 21 -29.05 27.79 -16.03
CA ASP A 21 -28.66 26.56 -16.71
C ASP A 21 -27.24 26.08 -16.36
N VAL A 22 -26.70 26.52 -15.23
CA VAL A 22 -25.45 26.00 -14.65
C VAL A 22 -25.80 25.12 -13.46
N GLU A 23 -26.28 23.91 -13.72
CA GLU A 23 -26.71 23.00 -12.65
C GLU A 23 -25.51 22.36 -11.92
N ILE A 24 -25.56 22.38 -10.58
CA ILE A 24 -24.47 22.01 -9.68
C ILE A 24 -24.93 20.84 -8.81
N LEU A 25 -24.12 19.78 -8.73
CA LEU A 25 -24.40 18.58 -7.94
C LEU A 25 -23.24 18.21 -7.01
N ASP A 26 -23.53 18.06 -5.72
CA ASP A 26 -22.67 17.33 -4.79
C ASP A 26 -23.15 15.87 -4.61
N PRO A 27 -22.42 14.88 -5.14
CA PRO A 27 -22.85 13.49 -5.14
C PRO A 27 -22.67 12.77 -3.79
N ALA A 28 -22.00 13.40 -2.81
CA ALA A 28 -21.73 12.84 -1.48
C ALA A 28 -21.55 14.00 -0.48
N THR A 29 -22.66 14.67 -0.16
CA THR A 29 -22.67 15.98 0.49
C THR A 29 -22.23 15.95 1.96
N GLY A 30 -22.28 14.79 2.63
CA GLY A 30 -21.94 14.65 4.03
C GLY A 30 -22.79 15.56 4.90
N THR A 31 -22.18 16.59 5.47
CA THR A 31 -22.85 17.60 6.31
C THR A 31 -23.32 18.84 5.52
N GLY A 32 -23.25 18.82 4.18
CA GLY A 32 -23.74 19.91 3.32
C GLY A 32 -22.72 21.01 3.02
N THR A 33 -21.45 20.86 3.41
CA THR A 33 -20.46 21.96 3.40
C THR A 33 -20.27 22.61 2.03
N PHE A 34 -20.16 21.84 0.94
CA PHE A 34 -20.02 22.45 -0.39
C PHE A 34 -21.26 23.23 -0.81
N ILE A 35 -22.44 22.78 -0.39
CA ILE A 35 -23.71 23.47 -0.69
C ILE A 35 -23.85 24.74 0.15
N THR A 36 -23.53 24.71 1.45
CA THR A 36 -23.58 25.89 2.31
C THR A 36 -22.59 26.96 1.84
N GLU A 37 -21.36 26.59 1.55
CA GLU A 37 -20.34 27.51 1.03
C GLU A 37 -20.73 28.06 -0.36
N LEU A 38 -21.39 27.26 -1.20
CA LEU A 38 -21.92 27.72 -2.48
C LEU A 38 -23.05 28.75 -2.29
N ILE A 39 -23.97 28.49 -1.37
CA ILE A 39 -25.02 29.43 -0.99
C ILE A 39 -24.39 30.74 -0.53
N ASP A 40 -23.37 30.70 0.33
CA ASP A 40 -22.66 31.88 0.84
C ASP A 40 -21.84 32.61 -0.23
N TYR A 41 -21.37 31.90 -1.25
CA TYR A 41 -20.67 32.49 -2.40
C TYR A 41 -21.60 33.21 -3.39
N LEU A 42 -22.76 32.63 -3.72
CA LEU A 42 -23.64 33.12 -4.80
C LEU A 42 -24.31 34.47 -4.49
N PRO A 43 -24.49 35.38 -5.45
CA PRO A 43 -25.17 36.65 -5.20
C PRO A 43 -26.66 36.43 -4.91
N LYS A 44 -27.22 37.19 -3.95
CA LYS A 44 -28.62 37.04 -3.49
C LYS A 44 -29.65 37.06 -4.62
N GLN A 45 -29.41 37.87 -5.66
CA GLN A 45 -30.34 38.04 -6.78
C GLN A 45 -30.46 36.79 -7.68
N SER A 46 -29.43 35.93 -7.70
CA SER A 46 -29.47 34.63 -8.40
C SER A 46 -29.89 33.48 -7.47
N LEU A 47 -29.60 33.61 -6.17
CA LEU A 47 -29.58 32.50 -5.23
C LEU A 47 -30.94 31.81 -5.09
N GLU A 48 -32.06 32.54 -5.08
CA GLU A 48 -33.39 31.92 -4.95
C GLU A 48 -33.64 30.91 -6.08
N HIS A 49 -33.38 31.30 -7.33
CA HIS A 49 -33.54 30.42 -8.48
C HIS A 49 -32.59 29.23 -8.42
N LYS A 50 -31.31 29.48 -8.10
CA LYS A 50 -30.29 28.43 -7.98
C LYS A 50 -30.68 27.40 -6.92
N TYR A 51 -31.05 27.86 -5.73
CA TYR A 51 -31.42 27.03 -4.59
C TYR A 51 -32.64 26.15 -4.90
N LYS A 52 -33.68 26.73 -5.52
CA LYS A 52 -34.93 26.01 -5.83
C LYS A 52 -34.79 25.02 -6.98
N HIS A 53 -33.88 25.25 -7.94
CA HIS A 53 -33.93 24.53 -9.21
C HIS A 53 -32.62 23.92 -9.70
N GLU A 54 -31.46 24.47 -9.34
CA GLU A 54 -30.19 24.16 -10.03
C GLU A 54 -29.07 23.73 -9.07
N ILE A 55 -29.31 23.70 -7.76
CA ILE A 55 -28.38 23.19 -6.75
C ILE A 55 -28.94 21.87 -6.23
N HIS A 56 -28.15 20.80 -6.33
CA HIS A 56 -28.56 19.44 -5.99
C HIS A 56 -27.52 18.79 -5.10
N CYS A 57 -27.95 17.89 -4.19
CA CYS A 57 -27.00 17.06 -3.45
C CYS A 57 -27.56 15.71 -3.02
N ASN A 58 -26.66 14.74 -2.81
CA ASN A 58 -27.00 13.38 -2.43
C ASN A 58 -26.29 12.97 -1.14
N GLU A 59 -26.96 12.15 -0.32
CA GLU A 59 -26.38 11.52 0.85
C GLU A 59 -26.95 10.12 1.08
N VAL A 60 -26.09 9.18 1.47
CA VAL A 60 -26.47 7.77 1.72
C VAL A 60 -26.68 7.47 3.20
N ALA A 61 -26.08 8.27 4.10
CA ALA A 61 -26.17 8.09 5.54
C ALA A 61 -27.26 9.01 6.14
N ILE A 62 -28.18 8.42 6.89
CA ILE A 62 -29.39 9.12 7.37
C ILE A 62 -29.08 10.31 8.30
N LEU A 63 -28.09 10.18 9.19
CA LEU A 63 -27.72 11.25 10.11
C LEU A 63 -27.04 12.42 9.37
N PRO A 64 -26.00 12.20 8.54
CA PRO A 64 -25.47 13.23 7.64
C PRO A 64 -26.54 13.90 6.77
N TYR A 65 -27.48 13.14 6.21
CA TYR A 65 -28.59 13.68 5.41
C TYR A 65 -29.39 14.75 6.17
N TYR A 66 -29.81 14.47 7.40
CA TYR A 66 -30.54 15.45 8.23
C TYR A 66 -29.68 16.66 8.60
N ILE A 67 -28.40 16.44 8.91
CA ILE A 67 -27.46 17.53 9.23
C ILE A 67 -27.28 18.45 8.01
N ALA A 68 -27.08 17.87 6.82
CA ALA A 68 -26.96 18.62 5.58
C ALA A 68 -28.22 19.44 5.32
N ASN A 69 -29.41 18.85 5.45
CA ASN A 69 -30.66 19.57 5.23
C ASN A 69 -30.80 20.79 6.17
N LEU A 70 -30.55 20.60 7.47
CA LEU A 70 -30.59 21.68 8.46
C LEU A 70 -29.57 22.78 8.16
N ASN A 71 -28.33 22.41 7.83
CA ASN A 71 -27.28 23.38 7.55
C ASN A 71 -27.60 24.20 6.28
N ILE A 72 -28.07 23.55 5.22
CA ILE A 72 -28.41 24.19 3.95
C ILE A 72 -29.55 25.20 4.12
N GLU A 73 -30.65 24.79 4.75
CA GLU A 73 -31.80 25.66 5.00
C GLU A 73 -31.45 26.81 5.96
N TYR A 74 -30.62 26.54 6.98
CA TYR A 74 -30.15 27.57 7.91
C TYR A 74 -29.28 28.61 7.21
N THR A 75 -28.30 28.19 6.40
CA THR A 75 -27.44 29.10 5.64
C THR A 75 -28.25 29.94 4.65
N TYR A 76 -29.20 29.34 3.94
CA TYR A 76 -30.11 30.09 3.06
C TYR A 76 -30.90 31.15 3.85
N LYS A 77 -31.48 30.78 4.99
CA LYS A 77 -32.23 31.70 5.85
C LYS A 77 -31.36 32.86 6.36
N GLN A 78 -30.13 32.59 6.79
CA GLN A 78 -29.19 33.62 7.24
C GLN A 78 -28.88 34.62 6.12
N LYS A 79 -28.67 34.11 4.90
CA LYS A 79 -28.31 34.95 3.77
C LYS A 79 -29.49 35.72 3.18
N MET A 80 -30.64 35.08 3.03
CA MET A 80 -31.83 35.66 2.37
C MET A 80 -32.79 36.36 3.34
N GLY A 81 -32.67 36.11 4.65
CA GLY A 81 -33.56 36.66 5.67
C GLY A 81 -34.93 35.96 5.74
N VAL A 82 -35.18 34.98 4.88
CA VAL A 82 -36.43 34.21 4.80
C VAL A 82 -36.13 32.72 4.79
N TYR A 83 -36.98 31.94 5.46
CA TYR A 83 -36.88 30.48 5.44
C TYR A 83 -37.45 29.94 4.13
N GLU A 84 -36.76 28.96 3.55
CA GLU A 84 -37.20 28.20 2.39
C GLU A 84 -36.66 26.76 2.53
N GLU A 85 -37.53 25.75 2.36
CA GLU A 85 -37.14 24.35 2.42
C GLU A 85 -36.19 23.98 1.26
N PHE A 86 -35.21 23.12 1.52
CA PHE A 86 -34.33 22.60 0.46
C PHE A 86 -34.87 21.30 -0.15
N GLU A 87 -35.60 21.41 -1.25
CA GLU A 87 -36.23 20.26 -1.92
C GLU A 87 -35.28 19.41 -2.80
N ASN A 88 -34.01 19.81 -2.93
CA ASN A 88 -33.06 19.22 -3.89
C ASN A 88 -31.96 18.34 -3.23
N ILE A 89 -32.12 18.00 -1.95
CA ILE A 89 -31.35 16.94 -1.30
C ILE A 89 -32.03 15.58 -1.51
N CYS A 90 -31.27 14.57 -1.94
CA CYS A 90 -31.74 13.20 -2.11
C CYS A 90 -31.07 12.25 -1.12
N PHE A 91 -31.88 11.42 -0.44
CA PHE A 91 -31.39 10.31 0.36
C PHE A 91 -31.20 9.09 -0.56
N VAL A 92 -29.97 8.88 -1.04
CA VAL A 92 -29.67 7.92 -2.11
C VAL A 92 -28.22 7.44 -2.07
N ASP A 93 -27.99 6.18 -2.43
CA ASP A 93 -26.66 5.69 -2.81
C ASP A 93 -26.38 6.08 -4.27
N THR A 94 -25.60 7.14 -4.46
CA THR A 94 -25.27 7.71 -5.77
C THR A 94 -24.72 6.69 -6.77
N LEU A 95 -23.91 5.72 -6.30
CA LEU A 95 -23.27 4.74 -7.19
C LEU A 95 -24.25 3.64 -7.66
N ASP A 96 -25.30 3.35 -6.89
CA ASP A 96 -26.38 2.45 -7.29
C ASP A 96 -27.42 3.13 -8.19
N ASN A 97 -27.55 4.45 -8.12
CA ASN A 97 -28.40 5.26 -9.00
C ASN A 97 -27.80 5.42 -10.43
N THR A 98 -26.87 4.55 -10.84
CA THR A 98 -26.21 4.57 -12.17
C THR A 98 -27.10 4.11 -13.31
N SER A 99 -28.22 3.45 -13.01
CA SER A 99 -29.01 2.76 -14.04
C SER A 99 -29.87 3.71 -14.88
N PHE A 100 -30.14 4.94 -14.45
CA PHE A 100 -31.13 5.89 -15.04
C PHE A 100 -32.50 5.27 -15.42
N ALA A 101 -32.75 4.05 -14.98
CA ALA A 101 -33.87 3.18 -15.32
C ALA A 101 -34.24 2.39 -14.06
N GLY A 102 -35.12 2.97 -13.25
CA GLY A 102 -36.18 2.27 -12.50
C GLY A 102 -35.83 1.27 -11.38
N LYS A 103 -34.57 1.00 -11.03
CA LYS A 103 -34.23 -0.08 -10.05
C LYS A 103 -34.02 0.34 -8.59
N GLN A 104 -34.34 1.58 -8.22
CA GLN A 104 -34.16 2.07 -6.85
C GLN A 104 -35.49 2.42 -6.16
N LEU A 105 -36.57 1.71 -6.49
CA LEU A 105 -37.90 1.95 -5.91
C LEU A 105 -38.16 1.24 -4.57
N ASP A 106 -37.34 0.25 -4.15
CA ASP A 106 -37.82 -0.70 -3.12
C ASP A 106 -37.08 -0.73 -1.77
N LEU A 107 -35.91 -0.08 -1.60
CA LEU A 107 -35.17 -0.16 -0.32
C LEU A 107 -34.65 1.17 0.26
N PHE A 108 -34.43 2.21 -0.57
CA PHE A 108 -33.99 3.55 -0.13
C PHE A 108 -35.03 4.65 -0.41
N ALA A 109 -36.09 4.33 -1.15
CA ALA A 109 -37.26 5.17 -1.32
C ALA A 109 -38.12 5.15 -0.05
N MET A 110 -37.62 5.69 1.07
CA MET A 110 -38.37 5.75 2.32
C MET A 110 -39.64 6.62 2.24
N SER A 111 -39.81 7.39 1.15
CA SER A 111 -41.03 8.13 0.86
C SER A 111 -41.22 8.34 -0.66
N VAL A 112 -42.49 8.52 -1.08
CA VAL A 112 -42.87 8.95 -2.44
C VAL A 112 -42.15 10.25 -2.82
N GLU A 113 -41.93 11.10 -1.82
CA GLU A 113 -41.28 12.39 -1.99
C GLU A 113 -39.80 12.27 -2.34
N ASN A 114 -39.00 11.47 -1.61
CA ASN A 114 -37.59 11.26 -1.93
C ASN A 114 -37.41 10.66 -3.33
N THR A 115 -38.30 9.74 -3.72
CA THR A 115 -38.32 9.16 -5.07
C THR A 115 -38.56 10.22 -6.14
N ALA A 116 -39.49 11.15 -5.88
CA ALA A 116 -39.74 12.28 -6.79
C ALA A 116 -38.53 13.21 -6.87
N ARG A 117 -37.85 13.50 -5.76
CA ARG A 117 -36.59 14.29 -5.72
C ARG A 117 -35.51 13.63 -6.60
N ILE A 118 -35.28 12.32 -6.44
CA ILE A 118 -34.30 11.55 -7.22
C ILE A 118 -34.62 11.60 -8.72
N LYS A 119 -35.90 11.38 -9.09
CA LYS A 119 -36.32 11.44 -10.50
C LYS A 119 -36.09 12.83 -11.10
N ARG A 120 -36.51 13.90 -10.39
CA ARG A 120 -36.28 15.28 -10.82
C ARG A 120 -34.80 15.57 -11.02
N GLN A 121 -33.93 15.13 -10.10
CA GLN A 121 -32.47 15.30 -10.22
C GLN A 121 -31.90 14.52 -11.41
N ASN A 122 -32.35 13.28 -11.64
CA ASN A 122 -31.87 12.45 -12.75
C ASN A 122 -32.23 13.04 -14.12
N ASP A 123 -33.36 13.75 -14.24
CA ASP A 123 -33.80 14.41 -15.47
C ASP A 123 -33.01 15.71 -15.76
N ARG A 124 -32.18 16.20 -14.83
CA ARG A 124 -31.38 17.42 -15.00
C ARG A 124 -30.09 17.20 -15.80
N THR A 125 -29.70 18.23 -16.54
CA THR A 125 -28.41 18.27 -17.24
C THR A 125 -27.37 18.93 -16.33
N ILE A 126 -26.48 18.14 -15.74
CA ILE A 126 -25.54 18.62 -14.72
C ILE A 126 -24.29 19.19 -15.37
N SER A 127 -24.05 20.49 -15.14
CA SER A 127 -22.91 21.25 -15.68
C SER A 127 -21.70 21.21 -14.77
N VAL A 128 -21.90 21.12 -13.45
CA VAL A 128 -20.83 21.10 -12.45
C VAL A 128 -21.08 19.99 -11.44
N ILE A 129 -20.06 19.16 -11.21
CA ILE A 129 -20.05 18.20 -10.11
C ILE A 129 -18.91 18.57 -9.17
N ILE A 130 -19.22 18.82 -7.91
CA ILE A 130 -18.26 19.27 -6.89
C ILE A 130 -18.41 18.45 -5.61
N GLY A 131 -17.32 18.12 -4.92
CA GLY A 131 -17.44 17.42 -3.64
C GLY A 131 -16.16 16.76 -3.11
N ASN A 132 -16.33 16.03 -2.00
CA ASN A 132 -15.31 15.22 -1.34
C ASN A 132 -15.79 13.76 -1.25
N PRO A 133 -15.67 12.96 -2.33
CA PRO A 133 -16.16 11.59 -2.33
C PRO A 133 -15.37 10.69 -1.34
N PRO A 134 -15.99 9.62 -0.81
CA PRO A 134 -15.37 8.77 0.19
C PRO A 134 -14.15 7.99 -0.31
N TYR A 135 -13.21 7.72 0.59
CA TYR A 135 -12.01 6.88 0.35
C TYR A 135 -12.10 5.61 1.19
N ASN A 136 -12.36 4.45 0.58
CA ASN A 136 -12.26 3.18 1.28
C ASN A 136 -11.97 2.05 0.30
N ALA A 137 -10.72 1.59 0.24
CA ALA A 137 -10.30 0.56 -0.71
C ALA A 137 -10.71 -0.86 -0.29
N ASN A 138 -10.67 -1.21 1.01
CA ASN A 138 -10.94 -2.57 1.52
C ASN A 138 -11.19 -2.58 3.05
N GLN A 139 -11.92 -3.59 3.53
CA GLN A 139 -12.00 -3.92 4.97
C GLN A 139 -10.62 -4.32 5.53
N GLN A 140 -10.36 -3.98 6.81
CA GLN A 140 -9.08 -4.30 7.46
C GLN A 140 -9.01 -5.74 7.98
N ASN A 141 -10.14 -6.30 8.40
CA ASN A 141 -10.24 -7.65 8.94
C ASN A 141 -11.42 -8.39 8.30
N GLU A 142 -11.22 -9.66 7.94
CA GLU A 142 -12.27 -10.48 7.33
C GLU A 142 -13.37 -10.83 8.33
N ASN A 143 -13.07 -10.88 9.63
CA ASN A 143 -14.05 -11.10 10.70
C ASN A 143 -15.01 -9.92 10.88
N ASP A 144 -14.68 -8.72 10.38
CA ASP A 144 -15.56 -7.55 10.48
C ASP A 144 -16.78 -7.70 9.56
N ASN A 145 -16.75 -8.63 8.59
CA ASN A 145 -17.78 -8.87 7.58
C ASN A 145 -18.28 -7.58 6.87
N ASN A 146 -17.45 -6.54 6.84
CA ASN A 146 -17.76 -5.20 6.32
C ASN A 146 -17.13 -4.99 4.95
N LYS A 147 -17.37 -5.94 4.03
CA LYS A 147 -16.85 -5.83 2.65
C LYS A 147 -17.48 -4.62 1.98
N ASN A 148 -16.66 -3.90 1.21
CA ASN A 148 -17.18 -2.87 0.32
C ASN A 148 -18.32 -3.46 -0.52
N ARG A 149 -19.44 -2.75 -0.54
CA ARG A 149 -20.58 -3.10 -1.38
C ARG A 149 -20.11 -3.24 -2.83
N SER A 150 -20.64 -4.26 -3.51
CA SER A 150 -20.43 -4.45 -4.95
C SER A 150 -21.33 -3.47 -5.69
N TYR A 151 -20.80 -2.78 -6.69
CA TYR A 151 -21.58 -1.88 -7.56
C TYR A 151 -21.44 -2.34 -9.01
N PRO A 152 -22.20 -3.36 -9.47
CA PRO A 152 -21.95 -4.02 -10.75
C PRO A 152 -21.97 -3.08 -11.96
N ALA A 153 -22.86 -2.09 -11.96
CA ALA A 153 -23.01 -1.14 -13.06
C ALA A 153 -21.80 -0.20 -13.19
N ILE A 154 -21.36 0.46 -12.11
CA ILE A 154 -20.18 1.31 -12.15
C ILE A 154 -18.89 0.50 -12.32
N ASP A 155 -18.82 -0.70 -11.72
CA ASP A 155 -17.66 -1.59 -11.85
C ASP A 155 -17.51 -2.09 -13.29
N LYS A 156 -18.62 -2.25 -14.03
CA LYS A 156 -18.60 -2.51 -15.48
C LYS A 156 -18.01 -1.33 -16.27
N LEU A 157 -18.43 -0.11 -15.99
CA LEU A 157 -17.89 1.10 -16.64
C LEU A 157 -16.39 1.26 -16.36
N ILE A 158 -15.94 1.03 -15.12
CA ILE A 158 -14.51 0.98 -14.76
C ILE A 158 -13.80 -0.14 -15.53
N LYS A 159 -14.44 -1.30 -15.68
CA LYS A 159 -13.86 -2.43 -16.42
C LYS A 159 -13.62 -2.09 -17.90
N GLU A 160 -14.56 -1.37 -18.51
CA GLU A 160 -14.53 -0.98 -19.92
C GLU A 160 -13.61 0.21 -20.21
N SER A 161 -13.21 0.96 -19.18
CA SER A 161 -12.31 2.12 -19.25
C SER A 161 -10.97 1.86 -18.53
N TYR A 162 -10.90 2.18 -17.23
CA TYR A 162 -9.66 2.15 -16.44
C TYR A 162 -9.00 0.76 -16.45
N VAL A 163 -9.81 -0.31 -16.40
CA VAL A 163 -9.25 -1.66 -16.37
C VAL A 163 -8.68 -2.05 -17.74
N LYS A 164 -9.40 -1.69 -18.80
CA LYS A 164 -9.04 -2.00 -20.19
C LYS A 164 -7.71 -1.38 -20.60
N TYR A 165 -7.45 -0.13 -20.18
CA TYR A 165 -6.24 0.60 -20.56
C TYR A 165 -5.02 0.33 -19.67
N SER A 166 -5.18 -0.32 -18.53
CA SER A 166 -4.10 -0.48 -17.55
C SER A 166 -3.31 -1.78 -17.72
N THR A 167 -1.99 -1.65 -17.65
CA THR A 167 -0.98 -2.72 -17.74
C THR A 167 -0.64 -3.36 -16.39
N ALA A 168 -1.08 -2.75 -15.28
CA ALA A 168 -0.82 -3.22 -13.91
C ALA A 168 -1.65 -4.46 -13.52
N GLN A 169 -1.40 -5.08 -12.34
CA GLN A 169 -2.28 -6.15 -11.83
C GLN A 169 -3.62 -5.59 -11.31
N LYS A 170 -4.70 -6.40 -11.39
CA LYS A 170 -6.11 -5.98 -11.23
C LYS A 170 -6.59 -5.77 -9.78
N THR A 171 -5.74 -5.43 -8.81
CA THR A 171 -6.07 -5.61 -7.39
C THR A 171 -6.69 -4.39 -6.68
N LYS A 172 -6.61 -3.17 -7.21
CA LYS A 172 -7.09 -1.94 -6.51
C LYS A 172 -7.87 -0.93 -7.36
N ARG A 173 -8.49 -1.37 -8.47
CA ARG A 173 -9.11 -0.44 -9.44
C ARG A 173 -10.55 0.01 -9.09
N TYR A 174 -11.08 -0.48 -7.96
CA TYR A 174 -12.46 -0.27 -7.52
C TYR A 174 -12.55 0.47 -6.17
N ASP A 175 -11.56 1.32 -5.85
CA ASP A 175 -11.67 2.23 -4.70
C ASP A 175 -12.86 3.18 -4.90
N MET A 176 -13.49 3.60 -3.81
CA MET A 176 -14.70 4.42 -3.84
C MET A 176 -14.48 5.72 -4.61
N TYR A 177 -13.37 6.43 -4.41
CA TYR A 177 -13.09 7.66 -5.16
C TYR A 177 -12.96 7.41 -6.68
N SER A 178 -12.43 6.26 -7.09
CA SER A 178 -12.35 5.88 -8.51
C SER A 178 -13.74 5.61 -9.10
N ARG A 179 -14.65 5.00 -8.31
CA ARG A 179 -16.07 4.83 -8.67
C ARG A 179 -16.77 6.19 -8.80
N PHE A 180 -16.54 7.12 -7.88
CA PHE A 180 -17.09 8.47 -7.97
C PHE A 180 -16.54 9.26 -9.17
N PHE A 181 -15.24 9.18 -9.48
CA PHE A 181 -14.71 9.79 -10.71
C PHE A 181 -15.38 9.21 -11.95
N ARG A 182 -15.50 7.88 -12.05
CA ARG A 182 -16.15 7.25 -13.21
C ARG A 182 -17.61 7.66 -13.31
N TRP A 183 -18.32 7.63 -12.18
CA TRP A 183 -19.74 8.00 -12.10
C TRP A 183 -19.94 9.44 -12.51
N ALA A 184 -19.16 10.36 -11.94
CA ALA A 184 -19.26 11.79 -12.20
C ALA A 184 -18.95 12.10 -13.65
N THR A 185 -17.93 11.47 -14.24
CA THR A 185 -17.59 11.68 -15.65
C THR A 185 -18.70 11.21 -16.60
N ASN A 186 -19.47 10.18 -16.21
CA ASN A 186 -20.65 9.75 -16.96
C ASN A 186 -21.90 10.60 -16.70
N ARG A 187 -22.05 11.17 -15.49
CA ARG A 187 -23.19 12.03 -15.11
C ARG A 187 -23.05 13.45 -15.66
N LEU A 188 -21.82 13.93 -15.81
CA LEU A 188 -21.46 15.26 -16.27
C LEU A 188 -21.87 15.44 -17.74
N ASN A 189 -22.44 16.60 -18.04
CA ASN A 189 -22.73 17.02 -19.40
C ASN A 189 -21.48 17.03 -20.30
N GLU A 190 -21.65 17.00 -21.63
CA GLU A 190 -20.57 17.11 -22.61
C GLU A 190 -19.79 18.42 -22.50
N ASN A 191 -20.43 19.47 -21.96
CA ASN A 191 -19.81 20.72 -21.55
C ASN A 191 -19.99 20.90 -20.04
N GLY A 192 -18.94 20.67 -19.27
CA GLY A 192 -19.02 20.73 -17.82
C GLY A 192 -17.69 20.62 -17.09
N ILE A 193 -17.75 20.77 -15.76
CA ILE A 193 -16.59 20.73 -14.87
C ILE A 193 -16.80 19.74 -13.74
N LEU A 194 -15.81 18.87 -13.55
CA LEU A 194 -15.69 18.02 -12.37
C LEU A 194 -14.65 18.60 -11.41
N ALA A 195 -15.03 18.87 -10.16
CA ALA A 195 -14.18 19.47 -9.14
C ALA A 195 -14.18 18.63 -7.86
N PHE A 196 -13.17 17.77 -7.68
CA PHE A 196 -13.07 16.93 -6.48
C PHE A 196 -11.80 17.18 -5.68
N ILE A 197 -11.90 17.03 -4.37
CA ILE A 197 -10.76 16.75 -3.50
C ILE A 197 -10.74 15.25 -3.24
N THR A 198 -9.62 14.57 -3.55
CA THR A 198 -9.51 13.10 -3.44
C THR A 198 -8.14 12.62 -2.97
N ASN A 199 -8.01 11.30 -2.74
CA ASN A 199 -6.73 10.62 -2.60
C ASN A 199 -5.84 10.86 -3.84
N SER A 200 -4.61 11.35 -3.68
CA SER A 200 -3.69 11.72 -4.77
C SER A 200 -2.99 10.54 -5.46
N SER A 201 -3.27 9.29 -5.06
CA SER A 201 -2.62 8.10 -5.59
C SER A 201 -2.79 7.91 -7.10
N PHE A 202 -3.87 8.42 -7.72
CA PHE A 202 -4.09 8.29 -9.16
C PHE A 202 -3.04 9.04 -10.00
N ILE A 203 -2.39 10.07 -9.43
CA ILE A 203 -1.39 10.89 -10.12
C ILE A 203 -0.14 10.07 -10.47
N HIS A 204 0.25 9.15 -9.58
CA HIS A 204 1.59 8.56 -9.62
C HIS A 204 1.61 7.04 -9.37
N SER A 205 0.47 6.38 -9.11
CA SER A 205 0.39 4.91 -8.97
C SER A 205 0.50 4.19 -10.31
N LYS A 206 1.17 3.04 -10.30
CA LYS A 206 1.24 2.17 -11.49
C LYS A 206 -0.13 1.61 -11.83
N GLU A 207 -0.96 1.40 -10.81
CA GLU A 207 -2.31 0.85 -10.92
C GLU A 207 -3.34 1.83 -11.53
N ALA A 208 -3.01 3.12 -11.60
CA ALA A 208 -3.87 4.16 -12.17
C ALA A 208 -3.43 4.63 -13.56
N ASP A 209 -2.51 3.92 -14.23
CA ASP A 209 -2.14 4.18 -15.63
C ASP A 209 -3.36 4.20 -16.56
N GLY A 210 -4.27 3.23 -16.41
CA GLY A 210 -5.50 3.19 -17.18
C GLY A 210 -6.52 4.28 -16.82
N PHE A 211 -6.53 4.74 -15.56
CA PHE A 211 -7.32 5.92 -15.16
C PHE A 211 -6.79 7.18 -15.85
N ARG A 212 -5.48 7.41 -15.76
CA ARG A 212 -4.80 8.56 -16.38
C ARG A 212 -5.02 8.58 -17.89
N LYS A 213 -4.98 7.42 -18.54
CA LYS A 213 -5.34 7.30 -19.97
C LYS A 213 -6.80 7.67 -20.24
N ALA A 214 -7.74 7.11 -19.48
CA ALA A 214 -9.16 7.37 -19.69
C ALA A 214 -9.50 8.86 -19.53
N VAL A 215 -9.04 9.51 -18.47
CA VAL A 215 -9.32 10.94 -18.25
C VAL A 215 -8.60 11.82 -19.27
N PHE A 216 -7.43 11.42 -19.75
CA PHE A 216 -6.73 12.12 -20.85
C PHE A 216 -7.51 12.06 -22.17
N ASP A 217 -8.26 10.98 -22.41
CA ASP A 217 -9.11 10.87 -23.61
C ASP A 217 -10.45 11.60 -23.43
N GLU A 218 -11.00 11.62 -22.22
CA GLU A 218 -12.36 12.08 -21.95
C GLU A 218 -12.44 13.60 -21.71
N PHE A 219 -11.42 14.22 -21.12
CA PHE A 219 -11.41 15.64 -20.76
C PHE A 219 -10.54 16.48 -21.72
N SER A 220 -10.80 17.79 -21.80
CA SER A 220 -9.99 18.73 -22.59
C SER A 220 -8.86 19.34 -21.78
N GLU A 221 -9.12 19.64 -20.50
CA GLU A 221 -8.12 20.20 -19.59
C GLU A 221 -8.27 19.59 -18.19
N ILE A 222 -7.14 19.36 -17.51
CA ILE A 222 -7.08 18.85 -16.15
C ILE A 222 -6.13 19.72 -15.34
N TYR A 223 -6.61 20.29 -14.23
CA TYR A 223 -5.81 21.04 -13.26
C TYR A 223 -5.71 20.25 -11.96
N ILE A 224 -4.50 20.05 -11.45
CA ILE A 224 -4.24 19.26 -10.25
C ILE A 224 -3.38 20.07 -9.29
N ILE A 225 -3.87 20.23 -8.07
CA ILE A 225 -3.13 20.78 -6.94
C ILE A 225 -2.87 19.63 -5.97
N ASP A 226 -1.64 19.10 -6.00
CA ASP A 226 -1.19 17.99 -5.14
C ASP A 226 -0.71 18.53 -3.80
N LEU A 227 -1.49 18.29 -2.76
CA LEU A 227 -1.22 18.73 -1.40
C LEU A 227 -0.28 17.78 -0.67
N GLY A 228 0.14 16.65 -1.27
CA GLY A 228 0.98 15.65 -0.63
C GLY A 228 0.33 15.06 0.63
N GLY A 229 1.13 14.81 1.67
CA GLY A 229 0.67 14.22 2.94
C GLY A 229 0.43 12.71 2.87
N ASP A 230 1.05 12.00 1.91
CA ASP A 230 1.01 10.53 1.83
C ASP A 230 1.99 9.89 2.82
N ILE A 231 1.59 9.86 4.10
CA ILE A 231 2.38 9.26 5.18
C ILE A 231 2.69 7.78 4.87
N ARG A 232 1.75 7.06 4.24
CA ARG A 232 1.96 5.67 3.80
C ARG A 232 2.96 5.56 2.65
N GLY A 233 3.06 6.58 1.80
CA GLY A 233 4.05 6.72 0.74
C GLY A 233 5.40 7.26 1.20
N GLY A 234 5.57 7.53 2.50
CA GLY A 234 6.81 8.01 3.10
C GLY A 234 6.95 9.54 3.13
N ASP A 235 5.91 10.28 2.74
CA ASP A 235 5.86 11.74 2.93
C ASP A 235 5.82 12.06 4.44
N LYS A 236 6.66 13.00 4.87
CA LYS A 236 6.75 13.44 6.26
C LYS A 236 6.02 14.76 6.53
N THR A 237 5.37 15.34 5.51
CA THR A 237 4.59 16.57 5.64
C THR A 237 3.20 16.30 6.22
N GLY A 238 2.59 17.32 6.85
CA GLY A 238 1.27 17.24 7.44
C GLY A 238 0.15 17.02 6.41
N ASN A 239 -0.91 16.33 6.81
CA ASN A 239 -2.06 16.01 5.96
C ASN A 239 -3.28 16.89 6.32
N VAL A 240 -3.93 17.50 5.33
CA VAL A 240 -5.05 18.45 5.55
C VAL A 240 -6.30 17.84 6.17
N PHE A 241 -6.46 16.51 6.11
CA PHE A 241 -7.56 15.78 6.76
C PHE A 241 -7.09 14.88 7.91
N ASN A 242 -5.83 14.99 8.32
CA ASN A 242 -5.21 14.10 9.31
C ASN A 242 -5.34 12.60 8.95
N VAL A 243 -5.32 12.28 7.65
CA VAL A 243 -5.29 10.90 7.14
C VAL A 243 -3.89 10.49 6.69
N GLN A 244 -3.69 9.21 6.41
CA GLN A 244 -2.37 8.66 6.05
C GLN A 244 -2.13 8.54 4.53
N VAL A 245 -3.08 8.96 3.70
CA VAL A 245 -2.98 8.94 2.23
C VAL A 245 -2.82 10.36 1.71
N GLY A 246 -2.11 10.54 0.60
CA GLY A 246 -1.94 11.86 0.00
C GLY A 246 -3.26 12.42 -0.52
N ILE A 247 -3.37 13.76 -0.58
CA ILE A 247 -4.60 14.47 -0.98
C ILE A 247 -4.31 15.39 -2.16
N ALA A 248 -5.22 15.43 -3.13
CA ALA A 248 -5.15 16.33 -4.26
C ALA A 248 -6.52 16.95 -4.57
N ILE A 249 -6.50 18.23 -4.96
CA ILE A 249 -7.66 18.92 -5.56
C ILE A 249 -7.53 18.80 -7.08
N SER A 250 -8.58 18.36 -7.75
CA SER A 250 -8.61 18.12 -9.18
C SER A 250 -9.79 18.82 -9.83
N PHE A 251 -9.52 19.57 -10.89
CA PHE A 251 -10.53 20.14 -11.78
C PHE A 251 -10.38 19.51 -13.17
N MET A 252 -11.40 18.84 -13.67
CA MET A 252 -11.39 18.19 -14.99
C MET A 252 -12.49 18.82 -15.85
N ILE A 253 -12.11 19.42 -16.97
CA ILE A 253 -12.98 20.19 -17.84
C ILE A 253 -13.32 19.33 -19.05
N LYS A 254 -14.62 19.09 -19.28
CA LYS A 254 -15.14 18.40 -20.45
C LYS A 254 -15.72 19.45 -21.40
N LYS A 255 -15.29 19.42 -22.66
CA LYS A 255 -15.73 20.36 -23.69
C LYS A 255 -15.99 19.63 -24.99
N GLU A 256 -17.21 19.73 -25.49
CA GLU A 256 -17.57 19.21 -26.80
C GLU A 256 -16.94 20.11 -27.88
N THR A 257 -16.11 19.52 -28.73
CA THR A 257 -15.45 20.24 -29.82
C THR A 257 -15.37 19.36 -31.07
N ASN A 258 -15.57 19.96 -32.25
CA ASN A 258 -15.47 19.26 -33.54
C ASN A 258 -14.03 18.78 -33.85
N ASN A 259 -13.02 19.40 -33.22
CA ASN A 259 -11.61 19.03 -33.33
C ASN A 259 -11.05 18.72 -31.93
N ARG A 260 -11.10 17.46 -31.52
CA ARG A 260 -10.64 17.03 -30.20
C ARG A 260 -9.11 17.09 -30.13
N LEU A 261 -8.58 18.19 -29.61
CA LEU A 261 -7.16 18.33 -29.28
C LEU A 261 -6.80 17.40 -28.10
N PRO A 262 -5.53 16.97 -27.98
CA PRO A 262 -5.08 16.22 -26.81
C PRO A 262 -5.36 17.00 -25.51
N CYS A 263 -5.76 16.29 -24.46
CA CYS A 263 -6.00 16.87 -23.15
C CYS A 263 -4.75 17.58 -22.62
N LYS A 264 -4.91 18.80 -22.10
CA LYS A 264 -3.82 19.52 -21.43
C LYS A 264 -3.86 19.24 -19.93
N ILE A 265 -2.71 18.89 -19.34
CA ILE A 265 -2.62 18.60 -17.91
C ILE A 265 -1.74 19.66 -17.24
N PHE A 266 -2.31 20.35 -16.27
CA PHE A 266 -1.67 21.39 -15.48
C PHE A 266 -1.51 20.87 -14.05
N TYR A 267 -0.27 20.73 -13.60
CA TYR A 267 0.06 20.15 -12.29
C TYR A 267 0.82 21.15 -11.43
N SER A 268 0.41 21.27 -10.17
CA SER A 268 1.13 22.02 -9.15
C SER A 268 1.28 21.13 -7.93
N SER A 269 2.47 21.14 -7.34
CA SER A 269 2.77 20.42 -6.09
C SER A 269 3.29 21.38 -5.05
N THR A 270 3.03 21.08 -3.77
CA THR A 270 3.46 21.94 -2.67
C THR A 270 4.45 21.27 -1.70
N PRO A 271 5.56 20.67 -2.17
CA PRO A 271 6.50 19.93 -1.30
C PRO A 271 7.16 20.80 -0.21
N GLN A 272 7.21 22.12 -0.41
CA GLN A 272 7.73 23.09 0.55
C GLN A 272 6.83 23.31 1.76
N LEU A 273 5.52 23.02 1.64
CA LEU A 273 4.55 23.23 2.71
C LEU A 273 4.54 22.02 3.66
N LYS A 274 5.22 22.16 4.80
CA LYS A 274 5.48 21.03 5.70
C LYS A 274 4.33 20.68 6.62
N THR A 275 3.43 21.60 6.96
CA THR A 275 2.33 21.35 7.92
C THR A 275 0.96 21.47 7.27
N ALA A 276 -0.06 20.83 7.87
CA ALA A 276 -1.44 20.95 7.41
C ALA A 276 -1.89 22.42 7.37
N ASP A 277 -1.58 23.20 8.42
CA ASP A 277 -1.96 24.62 8.50
C ASP A 277 -1.35 25.46 7.37
N THR A 278 -0.07 25.23 7.01
CA THR A 278 0.56 25.95 5.90
C THR A 278 -0.07 25.61 4.55
N LYS A 279 -0.53 24.36 4.38
CA LYS A 279 -1.25 23.92 3.17
C LYS A 279 -2.64 24.55 3.11
N LEU A 280 -3.38 24.56 4.22
CA LEU A 280 -4.70 25.20 4.31
C LEU A 280 -4.61 26.71 4.05
N LYS A 281 -3.61 27.38 4.63
CA LYS A 281 -3.35 28.80 4.37
C LYS A 281 -3.05 29.07 2.90
N PHE A 282 -2.20 28.26 2.27
CA PHE A 282 -1.93 28.37 0.83
C PHE A 282 -3.21 28.27 0.00
N ILE A 283 -4.10 27.32 0.30
CA ILE A 283 -5.38 27.16 -0.41
C ILE A 283 -6.30 28.36 -0.17
N SER A 284 -6.33 28.89 1.05
CA SER A 284 -7.17 30.04 1.41
C SER A 284 -6.69 31.35 0.77
N ASP A 285 -5.38 31.54 0.63
CA ASP A 285 -4.80 32.81 0.18
C ASP A 285 -4.58 32.86 -1.35
N SER A 286 -4.62 31.72 -2.05
CA SER A 286 -4.25 31.64 -3.48
C SER A 286 -5.46 31.51 -4.40
N LYS A 287 -5.49 32.31 -5.47
CA LYS A 287 -6.45 32.10 -6.56
C LYS A 287 -5.92 31.09 -7.58
N LEU A 288 -6.81 30.35 -8.25
CA LEU A 288 -6.40 29.35 -9.25
C LEU A 288 -5.53 29.96 -10.37
N SER A 289 -5.84 31.19 -10.78
CA SER A 289 -5.07 31.94 -11.79
C SER A 289 -3.67 32.35 -11.36
N GLU A 290 -3.39 32.36 -10.05
CA GLU A 290 -2.11 32.78 -9.46
C GLU A 290 -1.21 31.58 -9.16
N ILE A 291 -1.76 30.36 -9.14
CA ILE A 291 -1.01 29.14 -8.93
C ILE A 291 -0.15 28.86 -10.16
N CYS A 292 1.15 28.67 -9.94
CA CYS A 292 2.07 28.22 -10.98
C CYS A 292 1.84 26.73 -11.26
N PHE A 293 1.42 26.43 -12.49
CA PHE A 293 1.23 25.06 -12.97
C PHE A 293 2.30 24.68 -13.99
N GLU A 294 2.86 23.49 -13.83
CA GLU A 294 3.65 22.81 -14.85
C GLU A 294 2.72 22.15 -15.87
N HIS A 295 2.98 22.35 -17.16
CA HIS A 295 2.29 21.62 -18.21
C HIS A 295 2.92 20.23 -18.38
N ILE A 296 2.17 19.19 -18.01
CA ILE A 296 2.62 17.81 -18.07
C ILE A 296 2.36 17.22 -19.46
N ILE A 297 3.39 16.56 -20.01
CA ILE A 297 3.27 15.71 -21.19
C ILE A 297 3.24 14.25 -20.75
N SER A 298 2.10 13.60 -20.96
CA SER A 298 1.89 12.17 -20.67
C SER A 298 2.83 11.31 -21.52
N ASP A 299 3.57 10.39 -20.90
CA ASP A 299 4.44 9.46 -21.62
C ASP A 299 3.66 8.30 -22.29
N ILE A 300 4.37 7.42 -22.99
CA ILE A 300 3.77 6.25 -23.67
C ILE A 300 3.09 5.26 -22.68
N ASN A 301 3.50 5.29 -21.41
CA ASN A 301 2.95 4.50 -20.32
C ASN A 301 1.90 5.27 -19.50
N HIS A 302 1.49 6.45 -19.99
CA HIS A 302 0.55 7.35 -19.37
C HIS A 302 0.94 7.82 -17.97
N ASN A 303 2.24 7.93 -17.68
CA ASN A 303 2.72 8.59 -16.47
C ASN A 303 2.67 10.10 -16.64
N TRP A 304 2.17 10.80 -15.62
CA TRP A 304 2.12 12.26 -15.62
C TRP A 304 3.39 12.87 -15.02
N ILE A 305 3.92 12.29 -13.94
CA ILE A 305 5.14 12.80 -13.31
C ILE A 305 6.33 11.96 -13.78
N LYS A 306 7.20 12.57 -14.60
CA LYS A 306 8.44 11.95 -15.10
C LYS A 306 9.35 11.55 -13.92
N ILE A 307 9.82 10.31 -13.94
CA ILE A 307 11.06 9.95 -13.26
C ILE A 307 12.17 10.62 -14.09
N LYS A 308 13.19 11.21 -13.46
CA LYS A 308 14.36 11.72 -14.20
C LYS A 308 14.81 10.65 -15.19
N GLU A 309 14.92 11.02 -16.47
CA GLU A 309 15.51 10.13 -17.48
C GLU A 309 16.91 9.73 -17.01
N ASN A 310 17.13 8.43 -16.87
CA ASN A 310 18.41 7.83 -16.53
C ASN A 310 18.61 6.56 -17.37
N ASP A 311 19.82 6.03 -17.32
CA ASP A 311 20.29 4.83 -18.01
C ASP A 311 19.77 3.51 -17.39
N PHE A 312 18.74 3.56 -16.53
CA PHE A 312 18.25 2.36 -15.84
C PHE A 312 17.72 1.31 -16.82
N GLU A 313 17.03 1.71 -17.88
CA GLU A 313 16.47 0.79 -18.88
C GLU A 313 17.54 0.08 -19.72
N ASP A 314 18.74 0.68 -19.83
CA ASP A 314 19.89 0.10 -20.53
C ASP A 314 20.60 -0.98 -19.70
N LEU A 315 20.33 -1.04 -18.38
CA LEU A 315 20.92 -2.03 -17.48
C LEU A 315 20.32 -3.42 -17.68
N LEU A 316 21.11 -4.44 -17.32
CA LEU A 316 20.74 -5.84 -17.48
C LEU A 316 19.53 -6.19 -16.59
N PRO A 317 18.39 -6.63 -17.15
CA PRO A 317 17.20 -6.94 -16.37
C PRO A 317 17.44 -8.11 -15.41
N LEU A 318 17.23 -7.88 -14.11
CA LEU A 318 17.43 -8.91 -13.09
C LEU A 318 16.32 -9.96 -13.13
N VAL A 319 15.07 -9.49 -13.16
CA VAL A 319 13.85 -10.29 -13.26
C VAL A 319 12.81 -9.55 -14.10
N ASN A 320 12.00 -10.28 -14.84
CA ASN A 320 10.80 -9.74 -15.50
C ASN A 320 9.72 -10.84 -15.62
N LYS A 321 8.47 -10.43 -15.92
CA LYS A 321 7.34 -11.36 -15.95
C LYS A 321 7.41 -12.26 -17.17
N GLU A 322 7.90 -11.74 -18.28
CA GLU A 322 8.03 -12.39 -19.57
C GLU A 322 8.93 -13.62 -19.41
N THR A 323 10.14 -13.43 -18.92
CA THR A 323 11.11 -14.51 -18.65
C THR A 323 10.55 -15.55 -17.67
N LYS A 324 9.80 -15.12 -16.65
CA LYS A 324 9.18 -16.05 -15.69
C LYS A 324 8.10 -16.94 -16.34
N LEU A 325 7.40 -16.46 -17.35
CA LEU A 325 6.26 -17.14 -17.97
C LEU A 325 6.64 -18.02 -19.17
N VAL A 326 7.72 -17.70 -19.89
CA VAL A 326 8.14 -18.46 -21.08
C VAL A 326 8.58 -19.89 -20.72
N LYS A 327 8.26 -20.83 -21.60
CA LYS A 327 8.60 -22.26 -21.43
C LYS A 327 9.92 -22.64 -22.09
N HIS A 328 10.31 -21.94 -23.15
CA HIS A 328 11.52 -22.18 -23.90
C HIS A 328 12.67 -21.30 -23.39
N LEU A 329 13.88 -21.86 -23.32
CA LEU A 329 15.05 -21.22 -22.71
C LEU A 329 15.59 -20.05 -23.56
N ASP A 330 15.39 -20.09 -24.87
CA ASP A 330 15.82 -19.07 -25.84
C ASP A 330 14.98 -17.78 -25.78
N GLU A 331 13.80 -17.82 -25.16
CA GLU A 331 12.94 -16.66 -24.93
C GLU A 331 13.26 -15.92 -23.61
N GLU A 332 14.17 -16.45 -22.79
CA GLU A 332 14.56 -15.85 -21.51
C GLU A 332 15.38 -14.59 -21.74
N LYS A 333 14.99 -13.48 -21.10
CA LYS A 333 15.62 -12.15 -21.26
C LYS A 333 15.79 -11.43 -19.91
N ALA A 334 16.10 -12.20 -18.87
CA ALA A 334 16.44 -11.68 -17.54
C ALA A 334 17.41 -12.63 -16.84
N VAL A 335 18.18 -12.12 -15.87
CA VAL A 335 19.20 -12.89 -15.15
C VAL A 335 18.59 -14.06 -14.35
N PHE A 336 17.45 -13.85 -13.70
CA PHE A 336 16.77 -14.87 -12.90
C PHE A 336 15.43 -15.28 -13.52
N LYS A 337 15.18 -16.59 -13.55
CA LYS A 337 13.96 -17.19 -14.09
C LYS A 337 12.77 -17.03 -13.14
N LEU A 338 12.96 -17.35 -11.87
CA LEU A 338 11.93 -17.33 -10.84
C LEU A 338 12.19 -16.20 -9.84
N PHE A 339 11.12 -15.51 -9.50
CA PHE A 339 11.06 -14.58 -8.37
C PHE A 339 9.72 -14.76 -7.65
N SER A 340 9.68 -14.44 -6.36
CA SER A 340 8.48 -14.62 -5.54
C SER A 340 8.31 -13.52 -4.52
N LEU A 341 7.06 -13.31 -4.14
CA LEU A 341 6.71 -12.67 -2.89
C LEU A 341 6.86 -13.66 -1.71
N GLY A 342 7.03 -13.11 -0.50
CA GLY A 342 7.04 -13.89 0.74
C GLY A 342 5.67 -14.41 1.16
N VAL A 343 5.63 -15.28 2.17
CA VAL A 343 4.39 -15.92 2.65
C VAL A 343 3.42 -14.88 3.24
N VAL A 344 2.16 -14.98 2.85
CA VAL A 344 1.05 -14.19 3.41
C VAL A 344 0.17 -15.11 4.23
N THR A 345 0.04 -14.79 5.50
CA THR A 345 -0.82 -15.58 6.40
C THR A 345 -2.20 -14.91 6.59
N ASN A 346 -2.23 -13.57 6.63
CA ASN A 346 -3.33 -12.74 7.13
C ASN A 346 -3.74 -13.01 8.59
N ARG A 347 -2.96 -13.82 9.33
CA ARG A 347 -3.23 -14.25 10.71
C ARG A 347 -1.94 -14.52 11.51
N ASP A 348 -0.97 -13.62 11.40
CA ASP A 348 0.36 -13.82 12.00
C ASP A 348 0.31 -14.17 13.50
N ASP A 349 -0.58 -13.54 14.29
CA ASP A 349 -0.74 -13.83 15.73
C ASP A 349 -1.07 -15.33 16.00
N TRP A 350 -1.72 -16.00 15.06
CA TRP A 350 -2.05 -17.43 15.15
C TRP A 350 -0.90 -18.33 14.69
N VAL A 351 -0.35 -18.04 13.51
CA VAL A 351 0.55 -18.97 12.80
C VAL A 351 2.03 -18.65 12.95
N TYR A 352 2.40 -17.59 13.66
CA TYR A 352 3.77 -17.31 14.06
C TYR A 352 3.91 -17.30 15.59
N ASP A 353 5.03 -17.80 16.10
CA ASP A 353 5.38 -17.69 17.52
C ASP A 353 6.90 -17.82 17.74
N PHE A 354 7.40 -17.34 18.88
CA PHE A 354 8.77 -17.65 19.32
C PHE A 354 8.87 -19.03 19.95
N SER A 355 7.78 -19.53 20.56
CA SER A 355 7.71 -20.84 21.20
C SER A 355 7.05 -21.87 20.29
N GLU A 356 7.76 -22.97 20.03
CA GLU A 356 7.25 -24.13 19.30
C GLU A 356 6.04 -24.77 19.99
N SER A 357 6.03 -24.81 21.32
CA SER A 357 4.89 -25.36 22.08
C SER A 357 3.67 -24.44 21.98
N ASN A 358 3.86 -23.13 22.13
CA ASN A 358 2.76 -22.18 22.09
C ASN A 358 2.10 -22.14 20.69
N ILE A 359 2.88 -22.22 19.61
CA ILE A 359 2.30 -22.33 18.27
C ILE A 359 1.55 -23.65 18.08
N PHE A 360 2.06 -24.76 18.60
CA PHE A 360 1.35 -26.04 18.54
C PHE A 360 -0.02 -25.95 19.24
N ASP A 361 -0.07 -25.38 20.43
CA ASP A 361 -1.31 -25.22 21.20
C ASP A 361 -2.30 -24.28 20.49
N LYS A 362 -1.82 -23.14 19.97
CA LYS A 362 -2.62 -22.22 19.13
C LYS A 362 -3.23 -22.93 17.94
N MET A 363 -2.42 -23.73 17.23
CA MET A 363 -2.87 -24.42 16.03
C MET A 363 -3.78 -25.61 16.32
N SER A 364 -3.60 -26.30 17.45
CA SER A 364 -4.54 -27.33 17.90
C SER A 364 -5.92 -26.72 18.13
N PHE A 365 -6.00 -25.66 18.94
CA PHE A 365 -7.25 -24.94 19.19
C PHE A 365 -7.88 -24.43 17.89
N PHE A 366 -7.06 -23.83 17.01
CA PHE A 366 -7.53 -23.30 15.74
C PHE A 366 -8.18 -24.38 14.85
N PHE A 367 -7.57 -25.56 14.78
CA PHE A 367 -8.05 -26.68 13.98
C PHE A 367 -9.33 -27.27 14.57
N ASP A 368 -9.41 -27.39 15.89
CA ASP A 368 -10.62 -27.88 16.58
C ASP A 368 -11.81 -26.94 16.35
N GLU A 369 -11.62 -25.63 16.50
CA GLU A 369 -12.66 -24.63 16.24
C GLU A 369 -13.09 -24.63 14.77
N PHE A 370 -12.15 -24.65 13.82
CA PHE A 370 -12.47 -24.74 12.41
C PHE A 370 -13.28 -26.00 12.09
N ASN A 371 -12.87 -27.14 12.65
CA ASN A 371 -13.53 -28.42 12.43
C ASN A 371 -14.94 -28.46 13.05
N ALA A 372 -15.14 -27.80 14.19
CA ALA A 372 -16.44 -27.65 14.81
C ALA A 372 -17.39 -26.78 13.96
N GLU A 373 -16.91 -25.65 13.44
CA GLU A 373 -17.67 -24.78 12.54
C GLU A 373 -18.02 -25.50 11.22
N ARG A 374 -17.11 -26.32 10.69
CA ARG A 374 -17.38 -27.17 9.52
C ARG A 374 -18.56 -28.11 9.75
N ILE A 375 -18.58 -28.80 10.91
CA ILE A 375 -19.68 -29.72 11.25
C ILE A 375 -21.01 -28.97 11.43
N LYS A 376 -20.99 -27.78 12.03
CA LYS A 376 -22.19 -26.93 12.17
C LYS A 376 -22.75 -26.52 10.81
N LEU A 377 -21.88 -26.12 9.87
CA LEU A 377 -22.28 -25.71 8.53
C LEU A 377 -23.01 -26.85 7.78
N ILE A 378 -22.46 -28.07 7.83
CA ILE A 378 -23.06 -29.26 7.20
C ILE A 378 -24.44 -29.57 7.78
N LYS A 379 -24.60 -29.47 9.10
CA LYS A 379 -25.83 -29.86 9.79
C LYS A 379 -26.98 -28.87 9.60
N SER A 380 -26.67 -27.58 9.49
CA SER A 380 -27.66 -26.53 9.68
C SER A 380 -28.04 -25.77 8.40
N ASN A 381 -27.37 -26.03 7.26
CA ASN A 381 -27.59 -25.33 5.99
C ASN A 381 -27.53 -23.79 6.13
N ILE A 382 -26.75 -23.30 7.10
CA ILE A 382 -26.64 -21.87 7.46
C ILE A 382 -25.69 -21.18 6.46
N SER A 383 -25.95 -19.91 6.14
CA SER A 383 -25.05 -19.08 5.33
C SER A 383 -23.80 -18.63 6.11
N ASP A 384 -22.70 -18.31 5.41
CA ASP A 384 -21.38 -17.93 5.98
C ASP A 384 -21.38 -16.79 7.03
N TYR A 385 -22.51 -16.14 7.31
CA TYR A 385 -22.61 -14.94 8.16
C TYR A 385 -22.66 -15.22 9.66
N SER A 386 -22.73 -16.48 10.12
CA SER A 386 -22.81 -16.82 11.55
C SER A 386 -21.57 -17.51 12.12
N LEU A 387 -20.41 -17.40 11.45
CA LEU A 387 -19.18 -18.07 11.92
C LEU A 387 -18.70 -17.47 13.25
N SER A 388 -18.21 -18.34 14.13
CA SER A 388 -17.58 -17.92 15.37
C SER A 388 -16.35 -17.03 15.12
N ASN A 389 -16.18 -16.00 15.95
CA ASN A 389 -14.99 -15.15 15.99
C ASN A 389 -13.87 -15.71 16.88
N SER A 390 -13.98 -16.96 17.35
CA SER A 390 -12.95 -17.67 18.15
C SER A 390 -11.65 -17.91 17.38
N ILE A 391 -11.70 -17.87 16.05
CA ILE A 391 -10.53 -17.91 15.19
C ILE A 391 -10.56 -16.79 14.15
N LYS A 392 -9.40 -16.47 13.58
CA LYS A 392 -9.29 -15.47 12.53
C LYS A 392 -9.52 -16.07 11.13
N TRP A 393 -10.67 -15.76 10.56
CA TRP A 393 -11.03 -16.20 9.22
C TRP A 393 -10.26 -15.43 8.14
N THR A 394 -10.05 -16.10 7.01
CA THR A 394 -9.56 -15.48 5.78
C THR A 394 -10.31 -16.11 4.60
N ARG A 395 -10.15 -15.51 3.42
CA ARG A 395 -10.80 -16.02 2.20
C ARG A 395 -10.38 -17.46 1.90
N GLU A 396 -9.10 -17.81 1.99
CA GLU A 396 -8.67 -19.18 1.73
C GLU A 396 -9.25 -20.15 2.77
N LEU A 397 -9.30 -19.77 4.05
CA LEU A 397 -9.86 -20.64 5.10
C LEU A 397 -11.38 -20.86 4.91
N LYS A 398 -12.14 -19.81 4.60
CA LYS A 398 -13.58 -19.93 4.27
C LYS A 398 -13.81 -20.83 3.05
N LYS A 399 -12.93 -20.78 2.05
CA LYS A 399 -12.99 -21.70 0.90
C LYS A 399 -12.75 -23.16 1.29
N GLN A 400 -11.88 -23.44 2.26
CA GLN A 400 -11.69 -24.81 2.77
C GLN A 400 -12.93 -25.28 3.54
N LEU A 401 -13.58 -24.38 4.29
CA LEU A 401 -14.84 -24.65 4.97
C LEU A 401 -15.94 -25.04 3.98
N GLN A 402 -16.12 -24.25 2.93
CA GLN A 402 -17.11 -24.49 1.85
C GLN A 402 -16.87 -25.80 1.09
N LYS A 403 -15.62 -26.30 1.07
CA LYS A 403 -15.25 -27.57 0.42
C LYS A 403 -15.40 -28.79 1.33
N ASP A 404 -15.92 -28.61 2.56
CA ASP A 404 -15.95 -29.64 3.60
C ASP A 404 -14.57 -30.31 3.82
N ASN A 405 -13.50 -29.51 3.78
CA ASN A 405 -12.18 -30.05 4.01
C ASN A 405 -11.93 -30.19 5.53
N LYS A 406 -11.73 -31.41 6.02
CA LYS A 406 -11.28 -31.63 7.40
C LYS A 406 -9.81 -31.29 7.54
N LEU A 407 -9.50 -30.32 8.41
CA LEU A 407 -8.13 -29.95 8.68
C LEU A 407 -7.57 -30.82 9.83
N ILE A 408 -6.37 -31.36 9.62
CA ILE A 408 -5.67 -32.20 10.60
C ILE A 408 -4.33 -31.54 10.92
N LEU A 409 -4.07 -31.34 12.22
CA LEU A 409 -2.83 -30.74 12.68
C LEU A 409 -1.65 -31.65 12.34
N ASN A 410 -0.61 -31.09 11.72
CA ASN A 410 0.64 -31.81 11.46
C ASN A 410 1.81 -31.01 12.03
N LYS A 411 2.51 -31.60 12.99
CA LYS A 411 3.68 -30.98 13.65
C LYS A 411 4.82 -30.67 12.66
N GLU A 412 4.97 -31.43 11.58
CA GLU A 412 5.98 -31.17 10.54
C GLU A 412 5.75 -29.88 9.76
N CYS A 413 4.56 -29.28 9.88
CA CYS A 413 4.28 -27.95 9.31
C CYS A 413 4.88 -26.81 10.17
N ILE A 414 5.33 -27.08 11.40
CA ILE A 414 6.00 -26.09 12.24
C ILE A 414 7.46 -26.01 11.81
N ILE A 415 7.85 -24.86 11.26
CA ILE A 415 9.19 -24.64 10.70
C ILE A 415 9.77 -23.30 11.15
N ASN A 416 11.09 -23.17 11.07
CA ASN A 416 11.75 -21.88 11.23
C ASN A 416 11.48 -21.00 9.99
N SER A 417 11.07 -19.77 10.24
CA SER A 417 10.77 -18.78 9.20
C SER A 417 11.42 -17.45 9.52
N PHE A 418 11.98 -16.81 8.50
CA PHE A 418 12.55 -15.48 8.54
C PHE A 418 11.42 -14.44 8.56
N TYR A 419 11.02 -14.06 9.78
CA TYR A 419 9.86 -13.19 9.99
C TYR A 419 10.22 -11.73 9.72
N ARG A 420 11.30 -11.23 10.32
CA ARG A 420 11.82 -9.86 10.17
C ARG A 420 13.36 -9.89 10.15
N PRO A 421 14.05 -8.82 9.72
CA PRO A 421 15.50 -8.77 9.73
C PRO A 421 16.11 -9.26 11.06
N TYR A 422 16.95 -10.29 10.97
CA TYR A 422 17.63 -10.94 12.10
C TYR A 422 16.71 -11.55 13.17
N VAL A 423 15.44 -11.80 12.84
CA VAL A 423 14.46 -12.39 13.76
C VAL A 423 13.75 -13.54 13.08
N LYS A 424 14.11 -14.76 13.51
CA LYS A 424 13.40 -15.99 13.17
C LYS A 424 12.25 -16.24 14.15
N LYS A 425 11.17 -16.82 13.64
CA LYS A 425 10.04 -17.34 14.42
C LYS A 425 9.64 -18.71 13.88
N TYR A 426 8.97 -19.50 14.70
CA TYR A 426 8.25 -20.66 14.22
C TYR A 426 7.04 -20.20 13.41
N LEU A 427 6.85 -20.79 12.24
CA LEU A 427 5.70 -20.63 11.36
C LEU A 427 4.99 -21.97 11.23
N TYR A 428 3.66 -22.00 11.37
CA TYR A 428 2.84 -23.10 10.90
C TYR A 428 2.60 -22.94 9.39
N TYR A 429 3.47 -23.56 8.59
CA TYR A 429 3.48 -23.45 7.14
C TYR A 429 2.58 -24.51 6.50
N ASN A 430 1.36 -24.12 6.14
CA ASN A 430 0.35 -25.00 5.58
C ASN A 430 -0.51 -24.24 4.56
N LYS A 431 -0.70 -24.82 3.37
CA LYS A 431 -1.40 -24.18 2.24
C LYS A 431 -2.88 -23.86 2.51
N TYR A 432 -3.50 -24.48 3.51
CA TYR A 432 -4.89 -24.23 3.90
C TYR A 432 -5.03 -23.11 4.93
N VAL A 433 -3.96 -22.83 5.67
CA VAL A 433 -3.95 -21.89 6.81
C VAL A 433 -3.11 -20.64 6.51
N ASN A 434 -2.24 -20.69 5.51
CA ASN A 434 -1.60 -19.48 4.96
C ASN A 434 -2.45 -18.98 3.79
N GLU A 435 -2.81 -17.70 3.77
CA GLU A 435 -3.65 -17.12 2.70
C GLU A 435 -3.00 -17.24 1.32
N MET A 436 -1.70 -16.98 1.19
CA MET A 436 -0.94 -17.17 -0.06
C MET A 436 0.51 -17.59 0.23
N GLN A 437 0.97 -18.65 -0.44
CA GLN A 437 2.37 -19.11 -0.39
C GLN A 437 3.17 -18.72 -1.66
N TYR A 438 2.53 -18.06 -2.64
CA TYR A 438 3.13 -17.66 -3.92
C TYR A 438 3.96 -18.76 -4.58
N GLN A 439 5.25 -18.53 -4.84
CA GLN A 439 6.16 -19.51 -5.44
C GLN A 439 7.10 -20.12 -4.41
N ILE A 440 6.89 -19.89 -3.11
CA ILE A 440 7.70 -20.48 -2.03
C ILE A 440 7.83 -22.01 -2.18
N PRO A 441 6.80 -22.79 -2.58
CA PRO A 441 6.97 -24.24 -2.81
C PRO A 441 7.90 -24.60 -3.98
N SER A 442 8.10 -23.69 -4.94
CA SER A 442 9.07 -23.86 -6.03
C SER A 442 10.46 -23.37 -5.66
N ILE A 443 10.61 -22.72 -4.50
CA ILE A 443 11.89 -22.26 -3.92
C ILE A 443 12.37 -23.26 -2.85
N PHE A 444 11.46 -23.79 -2.05
CA PHE A 444 11.68 -24.76 -0.99
C PHE A 444 10.78 -25.96 -1.27
N HIS A 445 11.34 -27.04 -1.82
CA HIS A 445 10.56 -28.20 -2.26
C HIS A 445 9.89 -28.92 -1.07
N LYS A 446 10.62 -29.06 0.04
CA LYS A 446 10.11 -29.52 1.34
C LYS A 446 10.19 -28.39 2.37
N ASN A 447 9.33 -28.46 3.38
CA ASN A 447 9.21 -27.45 4.43
C ASN A 447 10.54 -27.14 5.17
N HIS A 448 11.46 -28.11 5.22
CA HIS A 448 12.76 -28.01 5.91
C HIS A 448 13.97 -27.88 4.98
N ASP A 449 13.75 -27.77 3.66
CA ASP A 449 14.85 -27.58 2.72
C ASP A 449 15.52 -26.23 2.95
N ARG A 450 16.84 -26.16 2.74
CA ARG A 450 17.58 -24.90 2.72
C ARG A 450 17.86 -24.47 1.29
N ASN A 451 17.66 -23.20 1.01
CA ASN A 451 17.98 -22.58 -0.27
C ASN A 451 18.31 -21.12 -0.02
N GLN A 452 19.37 -20.61 -0.64
CA GLN A 452 19.75 -19.20 -0.48
C GLN A 452 18.82 -18.32 -1.30
N VAL A 453 18.22 -17.33 -0.65
CA VAL A 453 17.25 -16.43 -1.25
C VAL A 453 17.61 -15.00 -0.94
N ILE A 454 17.88 -14.21 -1.97
CA ILE A 454 18.00 -12.76 -1.81
C ILE A 454 16.58 -12.21 -1.69
N THR A 455 16.25 -11.66 -0.54
CA THR A 455 15.00 -10.92 -0.30
C THR A 455 15.28 -9.43 -0.36
N TYR A 456 14.33 -8.64 -0.86
CA TYR A 456 14.46 -7.19 -0.96
C TYR A 456 13.11 -6.50 -0.88
N SER A 457 13.14 -5.24 -0.42
CA SER A 457 11.97 -4.38 -0.36
C SER A 457 11.63 -3.86 -1.76
N PHE A 458 10.37 -3.95 -2.13
CA PHE A 458 9.83 -3.51 -3.40
C PHE A 458 8.57 -2.67 -3.17
N GLY A 459 8.46 -1.55 -3.90
CA GLY A 459 7.31 -0.65 -3.84
C GLY A 459 7.55 0.64 -3.05
N LYS A 460 6.52 1.49 -2.99
CA LYS A 460 6.61 2.91 -2.64
C LYS A 460 6.86 3.27 -1.16
N ARG A 461 6.92 2.30 -0.25
CA ARG A 461 6.71 2.54 1.20
C ARG A 461 7.98 2.77 2.04
N GLY A 462 9.18 2.74 1.45
CA GLY A 462 10.41 3.03 2.18
C GLY A 462 11.69 2.88 1.36
N ASN A 463 12.85 2.93 2.04
CA ASN A 463 14.16 2.82 1.41
C ASN A 463 14.43 1.40 0.91
N PHE A 464 15.11 1.30 -0.24
CA PHE A 464 15.52 0.02 -0.78
C PHE A 464 16.42 -0.72 0.22
N SER A 465 16.01 -1.92 0.58
CA SER A 465 16.62 -2.77 1.59
C SER A 465 16.66 -4.20 1.08
N LEU A 466 17.70 -4.93 1.43
CA LEU A 466 17.81 -6.35 1.07
C LEU A 466 18.54 -7.11 2.15
N ILE A 467 18.26 -8.41 2.21
CA ILE A 467 18.98 -9.37 3.03
C ILE A 467 18.82 -10.77 2.43
N VAL A 468 19.86 -11.58 2.47
CA VAL A 468 19.78 -13.00 2.11
C VAL A 468 19.25 -13.82 3.29
N THR A 469 18.49 -14.87 2.99
CA THR A 469 18.04 -15.87 3.97
C THR A 469 18.15 -17.27 3.39
N ASP A 470 18.23 -18.29 4.23
CA ASP A 470 18.26 -19.71 3.85
C ASP A 470 16.96 -20.47 4.18
N CYS A 471 15.93 -19.77 4.68
CA CYS A 471 14.64 -20.35 5.08
C CYS A 471 13.43 -19.59 4.52
N ILE A 472 12.23 -20.14 4.73
CA ILE A 472 10.97 -19.52 4.31
C ILE A 472 10.82 -18.16 4.98
N PHE A 473 10.31 -17.16 4.26
CA PHE A 473 10.26 -15.77 4.73
C PHE A 473 8.87 -15.14 4.58
N SER A 474 8.60 -14.14 5.43
CA SER A 474 7.35 -13.38 5.44
C SER A 474 7.26 -12.40 4.25
N LEU A 475 6.04 -12.08 3.80
CA LEU A 475 5.83 -10.96 2.88
C LEU A 475 6.20 -9.61 3.53
N ASP A 476 6.11 -9.52 4.85
CA ASP A 476 6.23 -8.28 5.61
C ASP A 476 7.60 -8.11 6.28
N THR A 477 8.66 -8.71 5.73
CA THR A 477 10.01 -8.69 6.31
C THR A 477 10.49 -7.28 6.63
N TYR A 478 10.52 -6.37 5.65
CA TYR A 478 11.00 -4.99 5.88
C TYR A 478 9.87 -4.01 6.16
N LEU A 479 8.80 -4.13 5.38
CA LEU A 479 7.67 -3.22 5.32
C LEU A 479 6.42 -4.01 4.92
N PRO A 480 5.22 -3.55 5.30
CA PRO A 480 3.99 -4.24 4.95
C PRO A 480 3.77 -4.36 3.43
N ASN A 481 3.61 -5.61 2.98
CA ASN A 481 3.32 -6.06 1.62
C ASN A 481 4.43 -5.72 0.60
N ALA A 482 5.69 -5.74 1.02
CA ALA A 482 6.78 -5.18 0.23
C ALA A 482 7.92 -6.18 -0.08
N THR A 483 7.90 -7.41 0.42
CA THR A 483 9.06 -8.31 0.24
C THR A 483 8.96 -9.12 -1.04
N GLN A 484 9.88 -8.84 -1.97
CA GLN A 484 10.15 -9.66 -3.15
C GLN A 484 11.43 -10.48 -2.93
N SER A 485 11.65 -11.47 -3.79
CA SER A 485 12.79 -12.36 -3.69
C SER A 485 13.14 -13.02 -5.01
N PHE A 486 14.40 -13.42 -5.13
CA PHE A 486 14.85 -14.38 -6.13
C PHE A 486 15.83 -15.38 -5.48
N PRO A 487 15.61 -16.69 -5.63
CA PRO A 487 16.46 -17.71 -5.05
C PRO A 487 17.67 -18.03 -5.91
N LEU A 488 18.67 -18.69 -5.33
CA LEU A 488 19.78 -19.31 -6.06
C LEU A 488 19.28 -20.51 -6.90
N TYR A 489 18.48 -21.37 -6.29
CA TYR A 489 17.89 -22.54 -6.96
C TYR A 489 16.36 -22.47 -7.02
N ARG A 490 15.78 -23.17 -7.98
CA ARG A 490 14.36 -23.47 -8.07
C ARG A 490 14.16 -24.97 -8.22
N TYR A 491 12.97 -25.45 -7.89
CA TYR A 491 12.61 -26.86 -7.93
C TYR A 491 11.41 -27.07 -8.84
N ASP A 492 11.45 -28.13 -9.64
CA ASP A 492 10.29 -28.61 -10.38
C ASP A 492 9.33 -29.40 -9.47
N LYS A 493 8.27 -29.96 -10.06
CA LYS A 493 7.23 -30.67 -9.30
C LYS A 493 7.74 -31.97 -8.71
N GLU A 494 8.75 -32.56 -9.34
CA GLU A 494 9.43 -33.79 -8.97
C GLU A 494 10.52 -33.54 -7.91
N GLY A 495 10.81 -32.28 -7.58
CA GLY A 495 11.82 -31.90 -6.60
C GLY A 495 13.25 -31.86 -7.14
N LYS A 496 13.43 -31.87 -8.47
CA LYS A 496 14.74 -31.70 -9.09
C LYS A 496 15.18 -30.25 -8.93
N ARG A 497 16.38 -30.07 -8.39
CA ARG A 497 17.04 -28.76 -8.26
C ARG A 497 17.49 -28.25 -9.64
N ILE A 498 17.16 -27.01 -9.93
CA ILE A 498 17.50 -26.30 -11.17
C ILE A 498 18.10 -24.94 -10.78
N ASP A 499 19.15 -24.49 -11.45
CA ASP A 499 19.66 -23.13 -11.26
C ASP A 499 18.57 -22.12 -11.60
N ASN A 500 18.42 -21.10 -10.76
CA ASN A 500 17.48 -20.04 -11.04
C ASN A 500 18.06 -18.97 -11.96
N ILE A 501 19.39 -18.88 -12.05
CA ILE A 501 20.08 -18.01 -12.99
C ILE A 501 19.98 -18.62 -14.38
N THR A 502 19.49 -17.85 -15.33
CA THR A 502 19.25 -18.26 -16.71
C THR A 502 20.55 -18.43 -17.47
N ASP A 503 20.56 -19.31 -18.47
CA ASP A 503 21.70 -19.45 -19.37
C ASP A 503 21.90 -18.18 -20.21
N TRP A 504 20.81 -17.47 -20.51
CA TRP A 504 20.86 -16.15 -21.14
C TRP A 504 21.62 -15.14 -20.26
N GLY A 505 21.27 -15.04 -18.97
CA GLY A 505 21.91 -14.11 -18.04
C GLY A 505 23.39 -14.42 -17.83
N LEU A 506 23.72 -15.70 -17.72
CA LEU A 506 25.11 -16.17 -17.69
C LEU A 506 25.88 -15.72 -18.94
N LYS A 507 25.31 -15.95 -20.12
CA LYS A 507 25.94 -15.57 -21.40
C LYS A 507 26.13 -14.05 -21.52
N GLN A 508 25.18 -13.23 -21.07
CA GLN A 508 25.33 -11.77 -21.11
C GLN A 508 26.55 -11.32 -20.29
N ILE A 509 26.71 -11.85 -19.08
CA ILE A 509 27.81 -11.49 -18.17
C ILE A 509 29.15 -12.03 -18.69
N GLN A 510 29.21 -13.29 -19.11
CA GLN A 510 30.43 -13.87 -19.70
C GLN A 510 30.87 -13.12 -20.97
N THR A 511 29.92 -12.69 -21.80
CA THR A 511 30.22 -11.93 -23.03
C THR A 511 30.75 -10.54 -22.69
N HIS A 512 30.14 -9.84 -21.73
CA HIS A 512 30.57 -8.50 -21.32
C HIS A 512 31.98 -8.52 -20.73
N TYR A 513 32.26 -9.43 -19.79
CA TYR A 513 33.55 -9.53 -19.13
C TYR A 513 34.59 -10.36 -19.89
N GLN A 514 34.21 -10.97 -21.02
CA GLN A 514 35.08 -11.83 -21.83
C GLN A 514 35.70 -13.00 -21.04
N ASP A 515 34.94 -13.56 -20.10
CA ASP A 515 35.40 -14.63 -19.21
C ASP A 515 34.36 -15.74 -19.12
N ILE A 516 34.69 -16.90 -19.71
CA ILE A 516 33.84 -18.10 -19.70
C ILE A 516 33.90 -18.88 -18.38
N ALA A 517 34.86 -18.57 -17.49
CA ALA A 517 34.99 -19.21 -16.19
C ALA A 517 33.97 -18.68 -15.16
N ILE A 518 33.37 -17.50 -15.41
CA ILE A 518 32.29 -16.95 -14.58
C ILE A 518 31.16 -17.97 -14.51
N THR A 519 30.76 -18.31 -13.28
CA THR A 519 29.69 -19.27 -13.00
C THR A 519 28.41 -18.57 -12.54
N LYS A 520 27.31 -19.33 -12.47
CA LYS A 520 26.04 -18.82 -11.94
C LYS A 520 26.14 -18.40 -10.47
N ILE A 521 26.91 -19.11 -9.64
CA ILE A 521 27.06 -18.71 -8.23
C ILE A 521 27.82 -17.37 -8.12
N ASP A 522 28.77 -17.09 -9.01
CA ASP A 522 29.46 -15.79 -9.05
C ASP A 522 28.46 -14.67 -9.37
N ILE A 523 27.55 -14.88 -10.33
CA ILE A 523 26.49 -13.92 -10.66
C ILE A 523 25.54 -13.69 -9.48
N PHE A 524 25.25 -14.73 -8.69
CA PHE A 524 24.42 -14.61 -7.49
C PHE A 524 25.09 -13.72 -6.42
N HIS A 525 26.39 -13.93 -6.16
CA HIS A 525 27.16 -13.08 -5.25
C HIS A 525 27.31 -11.66 -5.79
N TYR A 526 27.67 -11.51 -7.07
CA TYR A 526 27.78 -10.21 -7.75
C TYR A 526 26.50 -9.40 -7.59
N THR A 527 25.35 -10.02 -7.86
CA THR A 527 24.02 -9.41 -7.70
C THR A 527 23.85 -8.85 -6.29
N TYR A 528 24.21 -9.63 -5.27
CA TYR A 528 24.06 -9.19 -3.88
C TYR A 528 24.94 -8.00 -3.54
N ALA A 529 26.19 -7.98 -4.01
CA ALA A 529 27.09 -6.85 -3.83
C ALA A 529 26.59 -5.58 -4.54
N VAL A 530 26.20 -5.68 -5.81
CA VAL A 530 25.66 -4.57 -6.60
C VAL A 530 24.46 -3.93 -5.90
N LEU A 531 23.53 -4.75 -5.40
CA LEU A 531 22.36 -4.26 -4.69
C LEU A 531 22.70 -3.71 -3.29
N HIS A 532 23.92 -3.92 -2.77
CA HIS A 532 24.47 -3.25 -1.59
C HIS A 532 25.15 -1.91 -1.87
N ASN A 533 25.54 -1.64 -3.13
CA ASN A 533 26.24 -0.41 -3.48
C ASN A 533 25.39 0.85 -3.20
N PRO A 534 25.84 1.77 -2.32
CA PRO A 534 25.15 3.05 -2.07
C PRO A 534 24.99 3.89 -3.33
N ALA A 535 26.00 3.96 -4.19
CA ALA A 535 25.95 4.76 -5.42
C ALA A 535 24.84 4.28 -6.36
N TYR A 536 24.71 2.96 -6.55
CA TYR A 536 23.60 2.35 -7.30
C TYR A 536 22.23 2.71 -6.71
N ARG A 537 22.07 2.52 -5.40
CA ARG A 537 20.79 2.80 -4.72
C ARG A 537 20.39 4.27 -4.77
N SER A 538 21.36 5.18 -4.62
CA SER A 538 21.14 6.62 -4.70
C SER A 538 20.82 7.07 -6.12
N LYS A 539 21.55 6.58 -7.13
CA LYS A 539 21.33 6.93 -8.54
C LYS A 539 19.94 6.50 -9.03
N TYR A 540 19.51 5.29 -8.65
CA TYR A 540 18.26 4.68 -9.13
C TYR A 540 17.14 4.59 -8.08
N GLU A 541 17.17 5.43 -7.05
CA GLU A 541 16.23 5.36 -5.92
C GLU A 541 14.76 5.31 -6.35
N LEU A 542 14.38 6.18 -7.31
CA LEU A 542 13.00 6.25 -7.82
C LEU A 542 12.63 5.03 -8.66
N ASN A 543 13.55 4.51 -9.47
CA ASN A 543 13.35 3.28 -10.24
C ASN A 543 13.17 2.10 -9.30
N LEU A 544 14.03 1.92 -8.30
CA LEU A 544 13.95 0.81 -7.34
C LEU A 544 12.66 0.79 -6.51
N LYS A 545 12.01 1.95 -6.32
CA LYS A 545 10.68 2.05 -5.69
C LYS A 545 9.53 1.60 -6.61
N ARG A 546 9.75 1.53 -7.91
CA ARG A 546 8.71 1.37 -8.94
C ARG A 546 8.90 0.10 -9.76
N GLU A 547 10.12 -0.29 -10.06
CA GLU A 547 10.53 -1.29 -11.04
C GLU A 547 11.44 -2.34 -10.43
N PHE A 548 11.51 -3.51 -11.07
CA PHE A 548 12.43 -4.54 -10.62
C PHE A 548 13.87 -4.04 -10.77
N PRO A 549 14.78 -4.38 -9.84
CA PRO A 549 16.18 -3.99 -9.96
C PRO A 549 16.81 -4.49 -11.26
N ARG A 550 17.88 -3.82 -11.69
CA ARG A 550 18.67 -4.18 -12.87
C ARG A 550 20.15 -4.13 -12.52
N LEU A 551 20.98 -4.86 -13.25
CA LEU A 551 22.42 -4.91 -12.96
C LEU A 551 23.19 -4.01 -13.92
N PRO A 552 23.94 -3.01 -13.41
CA PRO A 552 25.05 -2.45 -14.16
C PRO A 552 26.20 -3.45 -14.23
N TYR A 553 27.14 -3.16 -15.14
CA TYR A 553 28.44 -3.80 -15.19
C TYR A 553 29.47 -2.90 -14.51
N TYR A 554 30.03 -3.36 -13.40
CA TYR A 554 31.15 -2.68 -12.76
C TYR A 554 32.48 -3.26 -13.23
N GLU A 555 33.52 -2.45 -13.19
CA GLU A 555 34.89 -2.93 -13.38
C GLU A 555 35.27 -3.92 -12.27
N ASN A 556 36.18 -4.84 -12.60
CA ASN A 556 36.68 -5.88 -11.69
C ASN A 556 35.57 -6.76 -11.08
N PHE A 557 34.88 -7.53 -11.93
CA PHE A 557 33.80 -8.45 -11.57
C PHE A 557 34.11 -9.30 -10.32
N GLN A 558 35.32 -9.88 -10.25
CA GLN A 558 35.70 -10.76 -9.15
C GLN A 558 35.71 -10.07 -7.78
N LYS A 559 36.07 -8.77 -7.73
CA LYS A 559 36.02 -7.99 -6.48
C LYS A 559 34.58 -7.89 -5.95
N TRP A 560 33.64 -7.62 -6.83
CA TRP A 560 32.20 -7.56 -6.50
C TRP A 560 31.65 -8.93 -6.09
N VAL A 561 32.06 -10.00 -6.76
CA VAL A 561 31.74 -11.38 -6.35
C VAL A 561 32.23 -11.66 -4.93
N ASN A 562 33.48 -11.28 -4.62
CA ASN A 562 34.07 -11.53 -3.29
C ASN A 562 33.34 -10.76 -2.18
N TRP A 563 33.04 -9.48 -2.38
CA TRP A 563 32.23 -8.72 -1.42
C TRP A 563 30.83 -9.33 -1.25
N GLY A 564 30.19 -9.74 -2.34
CA GLY A 564 28.87 -10.36 -2.31
C GLY A 564 28.87 -11.66 -1.50
N LYS A 565 29.89 -12.49 -1.69
CA LYS A 565 30.09 -13.73 -0.94
C LYS A 565 30.29 -13.45 0.55
N GLN A 566 31.18 -12.53 0.92
CA GLN A 566 31.42 -12.15 2.32
C GLN A 566 30.14 -11.63 3.00
N LEU A 567 29.41 -10.74 2.32
CA LEU A 567 28.13 -10.23 2.81
C LEU A 567 27.10 -11.35 2.99
N MET A 568 27.01 -12.32 2.07
CA MET A 568 26.09 -13.44 2.24
C MET A 568 26.47 -14.34 3.41
N GLU A 569 27.76 -14.66 3.56
CA GLU A 569 28.26 -15.48 4.66
C GLU A 569 27.93 -14.84 6.02
N LEU A 570 28.12 -13.53 6.16
CA LEU A 570 27.75 -12.77 7.37
C LEU A 570 26.24 -12.81 7.63
N HIS A 571 25.43 -12.54 6.60
CA HIS A 571 23.99 -12.36 6.75
C HIS A 571 23.22 -13.67 6.95
N ILE A 572 23.66 -14.79 6.35
CA ILE A 572 23.06 -16.11 6.58
C ILE A 572 23.41 -16.61 7.98
N ASN A 573 24.67 -16.43 8.39
CA ASN A 573 25.20 -17.00 9.63
C ASN A 573 25.20 -16.01 10.80
N TYR A 574 24.30 -15.02 10.79
CA TYR A 574 24.25 -13.95 11.79
C TYR A 574 24.11 -14.44 13.25
N GLU A 575 23.56 -15.64 13.45
CA GLU A 575 23.39 -16.26 14.79
C GLU A 575 24.67 -16.96 15.28
N THR A 576 25.66 -17.17 14.40
CA THR A 576 26.89 -17.92 14.71
C THR A 576 28.17 -17.12 14.50
N VAL A 577 28.11 -15.91 13.94
CA VAL A 577 29.28 -15.02 13.87
C VAL A 577 29.80 -14.70 15.27
N THR A 578 31.10 -14.43 15.40
CA THR A 578 31.70 -14.03 16.67
C THR A 578 31.02 -12.76 17.21
N PRO A 579 30.52 -12.78 18.47
CA PRO A 579 29.86 -11.61 19.05
C PRO A 579 30.78 -10.40 19.17
N TYR A 580 30.25 -9.21 18.92
CA TYR A 580 30.98 -7.97 19.14
C TYR A 580 31.17 -7.76 20.64
N ASN A 581 32.36 -7.34 21.07
CA ASN A 581 32.70 -7.19 22.47
C ASN A 581 32.05 -5.93 23.09
N LEU A 582 30.74 -5.97 23.31
CA LEU A 582 29.97 -4.93 24.00
C LEU A 582 30.11 -5.06 25.51
N THR A 583 30.05 -3.94 26.22
CA THR A 583 30.11 -3.92 27.69
C THR A 583 28.70 -4.10 28.26
N ARG A 584 28.46 -5.20 28.97
CA ARG A 584 27.22 -5.40 29.73
C ARG A 584 27.37 -4.78 31.12
N LEU A 585 26.46 -3.88 31.45
CA LEU A 585 26.31 -3.30 32.78
C LEU A 585 25.01 -3.82 33.40
N ASP A 586 25.13 -4.49 34.55
CA ASP A 586 24.02 -4.92 35.38
C ASP A 586 24.04 -4.16 36.72
N ILE A 587 22.91 -3.56 37.08
CA ILE A 587 22.73 -2.89 38.38
C ILE A 587 21.76 -3.68 39.28
N PRO A 588 21.80 -3.52 40.61
CA PRO A 588 20.85 -4.19 41.51
C PRO A 588 19.40 -3.76 41.23
N LEU A 589 18.47 -4.70 41.37
CA LEU A 589 17.04 -4.35 41.40
C LEU A 589 16.75 -3.47 42.62
N LYS A 590 15.82 -2.53 42.47
CA LYS A 590 15.32 -1.72 43.60
C LYS A 590 14.51 -2.62 44.55
N ASP A 591 14.62 -2.39 45.87
CA ASP A 591 14.11 -3.23 46.97
C ASP A 591 12.59 -3.59 46.93
N ASN A 592 11.81 -3.01 46.02
CA ASN A 592 10.37 -3.25 45.88
C ASN A 592 9.97 -3.97 44.57
N GLN A 593 10.91 -4.36 43.71
CA GLN A 593 10.62 -5.04 42.44
C GLN A 593 11.02 -6.52 42.50
N LYS A 594 10.11 -7.42 42.09
CA LYS A 594 10.38 -8.88 42.01
C LYS A 594 11.10 -9.30 40.71
N THR A 595 10.90 -8.56 39.62
CA THR A 595 11.46 -8.86 38.29
C THR A 595 11.81 -7.57 37.54
N PRO A 596 12.89 -7.55 36.73
CA PRO A 596 13.21 -6.40 35.86
C PRO A 596 12.05 -6.07 34.93
N LYS A 597 11.76 -4.77 34.72
CA LYS A 597 10.78 -4.35 33.71
C LYS A 597 11.45 -4.20 32.34
N PRO A 598 10.96 -4.86 31.29
CA PRO A 598 11.52 -4.77 29.95
C PRO A 598 11.39 -3.34 29.38
N LYS A 599 12.45 -2.87 28.72
CA LYS A 599 12.51 -1.57 28.04
C LYS A 599 12.79 -1.71 26.54
N LEU A 600 13.77 -2.53 26.16
CA LEU A 600 14.25 -2.75 24.79
C LEU A 600 14.36 -1.46 23.97
N LYS A 601 15.21 -0.53 24.42
CA LYS A 601 15.34 0.81 23.85
C LYS A 601 16.79 1.10 23.47
N ALA A 602 16.99 1.55 22.24
CA ALA A 602 18.28 2.09 21.80
C ALA A 602 18.42 3.57 22.21
N ASP A 603 19.60 3.95 22.67
CA ASP A 603 20.05 5.33 22.85
C ASP A 603 21.26 5.58 21.94
N LYS A 604 20.97 6.12 20.75
CA LYS A 604 22.00 6.44 19.75
C LYS A 604 22.91 7.59 20.17
N THR A 605 22.49 8.43 21.13
CA THR A 605 23.33 9.54 21.60
C THR A 605 24.43 9.04 22.53
N LYS A 606 24.09 8.05 23.37
CA LYS A 606 25.03 7.39 24.29
C LYS A 606 25.67 6.13 23.70
N ASN A 607 25.26 5.71 22.51
CA ASN A 607 25.66 4.45 21.90
C ASN A 607 25.43 3.25 22.83
N SER A 608 24.25 3.19 23.43
CA SER A 608 23.85 2.15 24.36
C SER A 608 22.48 1.54 24.01
N ILE A 609 22.22 0.33 24.50
CA ILE A 609 20.94 -0.36 24.41
C ILE A 609 20.50 -0.73 25.82
N ILE A 610 19.32 -0.25 26.22
CA ILE A 610 18.72 -0.55 27.51
C ILE A 610 17.75 -1.71 27.32
N LEU A 611 18.04 -2.87 27.92
CA LEU A 611 17.23 -4.07 27.76
C LEU A 611 16.04 -4.05 28.73
N ASP A 612 16.31 -3.74 29.99
CA ASP A 612 15.32 -3.65 31.05
C ASP A 612 15.74 -2.59 32.10
N ASP A 613 15.11 -2.59 33.27
CA ASP A 613 15.42 -1.65 34.36
C ASP A 613 16.83 -1.81 34.92
N VAL A 614 17.51 -2.94 34.72
CA VAL A 614 18.78 -3.27 35.38
C VAL A 614 19.93 -3.63 34.43
N THR A 615 19.64 -3.98 33.18
CA THR A 615 20.66 -4.41 32.21
C THR A 615 20.75 -3.45 31.04
N THR A 616 21.97 -2.98 30.77
CA THR A 616 22.32 -2.11 29.64
C THR A 616 23.54 -2.66 28.91
N LEU A 617 23.52 -2.60 27.59
CA LEU A 617 24.70 -2.81 26.73
C LEU A 617 25.26 -1.45 26.33
N GLU A 618 26.54 -1.23 26.56
CA GLU A 618 27.27 -0.01 26.23
C GLU A 618 28.33 -0.25 25.15
N ASN A 619 28.91 0.84 24.65
CA ASN A 619 29.97 0.85 23.65
C ASN A 619 29.56 0.26 22.28
N ILE A 620 28.30 0.47 21.86
CA ILE A 620 27.88 0.11 20.51
C ILE A 620 28.62 1.03 19.50
N PRO A 621 29.34 0.50 18.51
CA PRO A 621 30.01 1.33 17.52
C PRO A 621 29.01 2.19 16.73
N LYS A 622 29.34 3.46 16.50
CA LYS A 622 28.46 4.38 15.74
C LYS A 622 28.07 3.81 14.36
N ILE A 623 29.02 3.17 13.69
CA ILE A 623 28.84 2.54 12.38
C ILE A 623 27.77 1.45 12.37
N ALA A 624 27.54 0.74 13.49
CA ALA A 624 26.51 -0.29 13.56
C ALA A 624 25.09 0.29 13.40
N TRP A 625 24.87 1.55 13.78
CA TRP A 625 23.59 2.24 13.61
C TRP A 625 23.31 2.66 12.16
N GLU A 626 24.34 2.71 11.31
CA GLU A 626 24.23 3.12 9.91
C GLU A 626 23.64 2.02 9.02
N TYR A 627 23.72 0.75 9.45
CA TYR A 627 23.20 -0.37 8.69
C TYR A 627 21.67 -0.47 8.78
N MET A 628 21.01 0.16 7.82
CA MET A 628 19.55 0.29 7.74
C MET A 628 18.91 -0.82 6.90
N LEU A 629 17.84 -1.42 7.44
CA LEU A 629 16.97 -2.38 6.76
C LEU A 629 15.53 -1.87 6.87
N GLY A 630 15.07 -1.16 5.86
CA GLY A 630 13.78 -0.47 5.85
C GLY A 630 13.86 0.84 6.64
N ASN A 631 13.05 0.95 7.69
CA ASN A 631 12.95 2.15 8.53
C ASN A 631 13.72 2.05 9.85
N ARG A 632 14.45 0.96 10.08
CA ARG A 632 15.20 0.67 11.31
C ARG A 632 16.59 0.15 10.99
N CYS A 633 17.54 0.37 11.88
CA CYS A 633 18.81 -0.35 11.79
C CYS A 633 18.64 -1.82 12.24
N ALA A 634 19.61 -2.67 11.91
CA ALA A 634 19.61 -4.08 12.26
C ALA A 634 19.37 -4.37 13.76
N LEU A 635 20.01 -3.60 14.65
CA LEU A 635 19.84 -3.75 16.10
C LEU A 635 18.44 -3.36 16.57
N GLU A 636 17.86 -2.29 16.01
CA GLU A 636 16.52 -1.83 16.34
C GLU A 636 15.42 -2.83 15.91
N TRP A 637 15.67 -3.66 14.90
CA TRP A 637 14.75 -4.74 14.53
C TRP A 637 14.61 -5.79 15.62
N ILE A 638 15.72 -6.22 16.21
CA ILE A 638 15.72 -7.19 17.32
C ILE A 638 14.91 -6.60 18.49
N LEU A 639 15.20 -5.34 18.86
CA LEU A 639 14.48 -4.66 19.95
C LEU A 639 12.98 -4.55 19.70
N ASP A 640 12.57 -4.18 18.48
CA ASP A 640 11.15 -4.04 18.13
C ASP A 640 10.40 -5.38 18.19
N GLN A 641 11.05 -6.47 17.80
CA GLN A 641 10.41 -7.78 17.70
C GLN A 641 10.35 -8.55 19.01
N TYR A 642 11.35 -8.38 19.88
CA TYR A 642 11.37 -8.99 21.22
C TYR A 642 10.66 -8.15 22.29
N LYS A 643 10.09 -7.00 21.90
CA LYS A 643 9.26 -6.20 22.80
C LYS A 643 7.95 -6.94 23.13
N GLU A 644 7.62 -7.00 24.41
CA GLU A 644 6.31 -7.49 24.86
C GLU A 644 5.19 -6.62 24.29
N LYS A 645 4.21 -7.27 23.65
CA LYS A 645 3.05 -6.64 23.01
C LYS A 645 1.82 -7.43 23.40
N LYS A 646 0.73 -6.74 23.71
CA LYS A 646 -0.58 -7.38 23.88
C LYS A 646 -1.08 -7.82 22.49
N PRO A 647 -1.39 -9.12 22.29
CA PRO A 647 -1.99 -9.60 21.03
C PRO A 647 -3.27 -8.82 20.70
N LYS A 648 -3.52 -8.55 19.42
CA LYS A 648 -4.73 -7.85 18.98
C LYS A 648 -5.93 -8.79 18.90
N ASP A 649 -5.68 -10.05 18.55
CA ASP A 649 -6.69 -11.10 18.54
C ASP A 649 -7.14 -11.41 19.98
N PRO A 650 -8.44 -11.25 20.31
CA PRO A 650 -8.92 -11.46 21.68
C PRO A 650 -8.69 -12.88 22.20
N THR A 651 -8.84 -13.89 21.35
CA THR A 651 -8.67 -15.29 21.76
C THR A 651 -7.20 -15.59 22.05
N ILE A 652 -6.28 -15.08 21.24
CA ILE A 652 -4.84 -15.17 21.53
C ILE A 652 -4.50 -14.42 22.82
N ALA A 653 -5.03 -13.20 23.02
CA ALA A 653 -4.77 -12.39 24.20
C ALA A 653 -5.23 -13.08 25.50
N GLU A 654 -6.35 -13.80 25.46
CA GLU A 654 -6.90 -14.52 26.60
C GLU A 654 -6.21 -15.86 26.86
N LYS A 655 -5.99 -16.67 25.82
CA LYS A 655 -5.61 -18.08 25.98
C LYS A 655 -4.14 -18.39 25.73
N PHE A 656 -3.45 -17.57 24.92
CA PHE A 656 -2.12 -17.92 24.38
C PHE A 656 -1.08 -16.79 24.52
N ASN A 657 -1.38 -15.76 25.29
CA ASN A 657 -0.45 -14.65 25.55
C ASN A 657 0.57 -15.03 26.64
N THR A 658 1.54 -15.85 26.26
CA THR A 658 2.53 -16.45 27.16
C THR A 658 3.92 -15.82 27.06
N TYR A 659 4.16 -14.94 26.08
CA TYR A 659 5.47 -14.34 25.83
C TYR A 659 5.89 -13.39 26.96
N ARG A 660 7.10 -13.60 27.49
CA ARG A 660 7.77 -12.68 28.42
C ARG A 660 9.21 -12.48 27.98
N PHE A 661 9.66 -11.23 27.91
CA PHE A 661 11.03 -10.91 27.49
C PHE A 661 12.08 -11.54 28.41
N ALA A 662 11.77 -11.67 29.71
CA ALA A 662 12.66 -12.31 30.67
C ALA A 662 13.10 -13.72 30.25
N ASP A 663 12.24 -14.48 29.59
CA ASP A 663 12.53 -15.85 29.14
C ASP A 663 13.51 -15.88 27.94
N TYR A 664 13.68 -14.75 27.24
CA TYR A 664 14.52 -14.62 26.03
C TYR A 664 15.70 -13.67 26.21
N LYS A 665 15.84 -13.02 27.38
CA LYS A 665 16.78 -11.91 27.61
C LYS A 665 18.22 -12.24 27.20
N GLU A 666 18.74 -13.37 27.67
CA GLU A 666 20.14 -13.76 27.41
C GLU A 666 20.36 -14.09 25.93
N GLN A 667 19.40 -14.77 25.29
CA GLN A 667 19.42 -15.00 23.84
C GLN A 667 19.41 -13.69 23.06
N VAL A 668 18.62 -12.70 23.49
CA VAL A 668 18.54 -11.39 22.83
C VAL A 668 19.84 -10.61 23.00
N ILE A 669 20.50 -10.68 24.16
CA ILE A 669 21.80 -10.03 24.39
C ILE A 669 22.86 -10.65 23.45
N ASP A 670 22.98 -11.97 23.41
CA ASP A 670 23.91 -12.66 22.50
C ASP A 670 23.63 -12.30 21.04
N LEU A 671 22.35 -12.34 20.62
CA LEU A 671 21.94 -11.96 19.27
C LEU A 671 22.28 -10.51 18.93
N LEU A 672 22.06 -9.56 19.85
CA LEU A 672 22.42 -8.15 19.65
C LEU A 672 23.93 -7.98 19.46
N MET A 673 24.75 -8.69 20.25
CA MET A 673 26.21 -8.63 20.11
C MET A 673 26.68 -9.20 18.78
N ARG A 674 26.09 -10.31 18.30
CA ARG A 674 26.41 -10.88 16.98
C ARG A 674 25.96 -10.01 15.83
N VAL A 675 24.74 -9.48 15.89
CA VAL A 675 24.21 -8.59 14.86
C VAL A 675 24.92 -7.23 14.88
N CYS A 676 25.51 -6.84 16.01
CA CYS A 676 26.45 -5.72 16.05
C CYS A 676 27.67 -6.00 15.16
N THR A 677 28.32 -7.17 15.29
CA THR A 677 29.41 -7.59 14.39
C THR A 677 28.95 -7.55 12.93
N VAL A 678 27.82 -8.17 12.61
CA VAL A 678 27.27 -8.17 11.25
C VAL A 678 27.10 -6.74 10.73
N SER A 679 26.55 -5.84 11.55
CA SER A 679 26.32 -4.45 11.15
C SER A 679 27.62 -3.70 10.88
N VAL A 680 28.64 -3.87 11.73
CA VAL A 680 29.95 -3.23 11.55
C VAL A 680 30.63 -3.74 10.28
N GLU A 681 30.74 -5.06 10.13
CA GLU A 681 31.43 -5.68 8.98
C GLU A 681 30.72 -5.39 7.67
N THR A 682 29.39 -5.45 7.64
CA THR A 682 28.62 -5.07 6.45
C THR A 682 28.87 -3.63 6.04
N MET A 683 28.95 -2.70 7.00
CA MET A 683 29.22 -1.29 6.69
C MET A 683 30.67 -1.03 6.28
N ASN A 684 31.64 -1.78 6.81
CA ASN A 684 33.02 -1.72 6.34
C ASN A 684 33.11 -2.11 4.85
N ILE A 685 32.50 -3.23 4.47
CA ILE A 685 32.44 -3.68 3.08
C ILE A 685 31.74 -2.64 2.18
N ILE A 686 30.61 -2.07 2.64
CA ILE A 686 29.88 -1.04 1.88
C ILE A 686 30.72 0.23 1.66
N ARG A 687 31.55 0.62 2.63
CA ARG A 687 32.45 1.76 2.48
C ARG A 687 33.55 1.47 1.44
N GLU A 688 34.13 0.29 1.45
CA GLU A 688 35.10 -0.14 0.42
C GLU A 688 34.50 -0.11 -0.99
N MET A 689 33.22 -0.50 -1.14
CA MET A 689 32.51 -0.39 -2.42
C MET A 689 32.40 1.06 -2.90
N SER A 690 32.11 1.98 -1.98
CA SER A 690 31.90 3.40 -2.29
C SER A 690 33.19 4.11 -2.70
N GLU A 691 34.33 3.64 -2.20
CA GLU A 691 35.66 4.14 -2.57
C GLU A 691 36.17 3.57 -3.91
N SER A 692 35.55 2.49 -4.40
CA SER A 692 35.96 1.78 -5.62
C SER A 692 35.08 2.04 -6.84
N GLY A 693 33.99 2.80 -6.68
CA GLY A 693 32.90 2.92 -7.67
C GLY A 693 32.68 4.32 -8.23
#